data_AF-A0A813IZR3-F1
#
_entry.id   AF-A0A813IZR3-F1
#
_cell.length_a   1.000
_cell.length_b   1.000
_cell.length_c   1.000
_cell.angle_alpha   90.00
_cell.angle_beta   90.00
_cell.angle_gamma   90.00
#
_symmetry.space_group_name_H-M   'P 1'
#
loop_
_entity.id
_entity.type
_entity.pdbx_description
1 polymer ?
#
loop_
_entity_poly.entity_id
_entity_poly.type
_entity_poly.pdbx_seq_one_letter_code
_entity_poly.pdbx_strand_id
1 'polypeptide(L)'
;MPTHLTSEELDFVLGLQSTKKLPATEILKKLAAKRLRRNAAASIPDITTVRRALKGKTFRRSSIETRGRKRKMKPDMIKKVNKARMDLVKLAKGEREVHWPEILKKARAKVDPTTAARRLQDAGHDVKWRSPRHELLRDPEHKQERMDICGRWRRKPTTYFTEELDLIMDNKKWDIPTYDRARRFHKMKKVRGHLRTRQEGVKPGFSKPNMKKQRLNVGAYVVVVAGIINSRVKVWHYLDKKQWNGQIAADIYKGPIHRALKRCHGEKGRYVVLEDNDPTGYKSNLAKGVKAELGITAMQFPRYSPDLNPCDFFLWDEASIERRMTKNDPGGRESASHYKERLKRTAMAIPEDVISKGVACIKKRAQQQSFLMAALEAGAAQSSGDGGAAEREVETSIAEVPLDAAADAPGKVWLTAGEVTVDELQAGIRTILAGQDLSTVSMGKLRRRLARTFGFEEDVRDCRADEIKGLAKVVVDEMQACKEEGPAEFMARIISQLGDECASNSMVYLITISNVLPETLAASALRDVASLSREEVGTCILDALDNPLVSARGGRPRTREAGVKVVKKLAVFEEEHASRLPHYHIAVLLFQARGFASAKRTLRERHQLASHWSCSHTQGWSALRYGVIPTLHKPTVDASPYLWSHDGAALDTFAESQRHYCATLWKRRREEAEKEKSAGVPAKRAKFTKLDLTSIILHEDLKSKAAVMEYVQNKGTEAMQTFVSNNQRKLKEFLQDAQDWAAARATAAADRESDWDLLCRTASGPCPHGASCSYAAAARRIFEMNTGSLSKEALALSLRAVLLKGPSKTTRTPLIVGPTNTGKTTLILPFDKLFGANRVFHKPALGSKFALRNLMNDKRFILWGDYRPVEYAQETIHVATFLSMFTGFPFEVQVSQSFNDGNVDFQWNRGAVLTAKEEGLWKPYGEVSGEDIKHLKARVDIFRCTAKVPSLKDTETCAACMCCWIRDAAAAHDARQVLQQPLLPLQGAPHGASLVGFGTIAEAAHLSEPAHRALEAELLDQGAIHVAEVGADDWQHLVSWKTLRPFAQ
;
A
#
# COMPACT_ATOMS: atom_id res chain seq x y z
N MET A 1 54.81 16.40 37.66
CA MET A 1 54.34 14.99 37.59
C MET A 1 55.49 14.08 38.01
N PRO A 2 55.32 13.09 38.89
CA PRO A 2 56.37 12.10 39.12
C PRO A 2 56.59 11.29 37.84
N THR A 3 57.83 11.24 37.36
CA THR A 3 58.19 10.53 36.13
C THR A 3 58.13 9.02 36.35
N HIS A 4 57.24 8.35 35.63
CA HIS A 4 57.08 6.90 35.69
C HIS A 4 58.37 6.18 35.25
N LEU A 5 58.55 4.93 35.67
CA LEU A 5 59.64 4.07 35.17
C LEU A 5 59.27 3.54 33.78
N THR A 6 60.20 3.59 32.83
CA THR A 6 60.04 2.89 31.54
C THR A 6 60.20 1.37 31.73
N SER A 7 59.84 0.57 30.72
CA SER A 7 60.04 -0.89 30.76
C SER A 7 61.52 -1.26 30.99
N GLU A 8 62.45 -0.60 30.29
CA GLU A 8 63.90 -0.77 30.46
C GLU A 8 64.39 -0.42 31.89
N GLU A 9 63.78 0.59 32.50
CA GLU A 9 64.11 1.03 33.86
C GLU A 9 63.51 0.11 34.92
N LEU A 10 62.32 -0.41 34.68
CA LEU A 10 61.68 -1.41 35.54
C LEU A 10 62.49 -2.72 35.54
N ASP A 11 62.91 -3.20 34.36
CA ASP A 11 63.77 -4.38 34.25
C ASP A 11 65.15 -4.14 34.88
N PHE A 12 65.72 -2.94 34.77
CA PHE A 12 66.95 -2.56 35.47
C PHE A 12 66.78 -2.53 37.00
N VAL A 13 65.67 -1.99 37.50
CA VAL A 13 65.33 -1.95 38.93
C VAL A 13 65.11 -3.36 39.50
N LEU A 14 64.39 -4.22 38.78
CA LEU A 14 64.13 -5.61 39.18
C LEU A 14 65.38 -6.48 39.05
N GLY A 15 66.22 -6.24 38.04
CA GLY A 15 67.52 -6.92 37.87
C GLY A 15 68.51 -6.61 38.99
N LEU A 16 68.60 -5.34 39.44
CA LEU A 16 69.42 -4.95 40.59
C LEU A 16 68.91 -5.55 41.91
N GLN A 17 67.60 -5.68 42.06
CA GLN A 17 66.97 -6.34 43.22
C GLN A 17 67.27 -7.85 43.22
N SER A 18 67.12 -8.54 42.09
CA SER A 18 67.28 -10.01 42.01
C SER A 18 68.72 -10.47 42.09
N THR A 19 69.64 -9.78 41.39
CA THR A 19 71.06 -10.19 41.34
C THR A 19 71.91 -9.72 42.51
N LYS A 20 71.58 -8.57 43.13
CA LYS A 20 72.43 -7.94 44.16
C LYS A 20 71.70 -7.59 45.46
N LYS A 21 70.40 -7.89 45.59
CA LYS A 21 69.56 -7.64 46.78
C LYS A 21 69.68 -6.21 47.37
N LEU A 22 69.96 -5.22 46.52
CA LEU A 22 70.26 -3.86 46.97
C LEU A 22 69.02 -3.19 47.58
N PRO A 23 69.17 -2.34 48.62
CA PRO A 23 68.05 -1.61 49.19
C PRO A 23 67.51 -0.56 48.21
N ALA A 24 66.21 -0.26 48.31
CA ALA A 24 65.51 0.64 47.38
C ALA A 24 66.11 2.07 47.30
N THR A 25 66.83 2.51 48.33
CA THR A 25 67.62 3.76 48.36
C THR A 25 68.80 3.72 47.38
N GLU A 26 69.55 2.62 47.34
CA GLU A 26 70.66 2.46 46.39
C GLU A 26 70.18 2.23 44.95
N ILE A 27 69.11 1.45 44.79
CA ILE A 27 68.49 1.23 43.47
C ILE A 27 68.03 2.58 42.90
N LEU A 28 67.46 3.46 43.73
CA LEU A 28 67.15 4.83 43.30
C LEU A 28 68.40 5.63 42.92
N LYS A 29 69.48 5.61 43.71
CA LYS A 29 70.75 6.30 43.35
C LYS A 29 71.30 5.82 41.99
N LYS A 30 71.31 4.51 41.75
CA LYS A 30 71.80 3.91 40.50
C LYS A 30 70.88 4.22 39.30
N LEU A 31 69.57 4.26 39.52
CA LEU A 31 68.59 4.67 38.52
C LEU A 31 68.71 6.17 38.19
N ALA A 32 68.86 7.03 39.19
CA ALA A 32 69.08 8.47 39.02
C ALA A 32 70.35 8.74 38.20
N ALA A 33 71.46 8.08 38.54
CA ALA A 33 72.70 8.16 37.77
C ALA A 33 72.53 7.67 36.32
N LYS A 34 71.74 6.60 36.08
CA LYS A 34 71.43 6.10 34.74
C LYS A 34 70.59 7.12 33.93
N ARG A 35 69.64 7.81 34.57
CA ARG A 35 68.86 8.89 33.94
C ARG A 35 69.72 10.10 33.60
N LEU A 36 70.49 10.61 34.57
CA LEU A 36 71.40 11.76 34.39
C LEU A 36 72.45 11.53 33.29
N ARG A 37 72.97 10.29 33.16
CA ARG A 37 73.87 9.92 32.05
C ARG A 37 73.19 9.89 30.67
N ARG A 38 71.87 9.66 30.60
CA ARG A 38 71.10 9.62 29.34
C ARG A 38 70.55 11.00 28.96
N ASN A 39 70.25 11.85 29.94
CA ASN A 39 69.90 13.27 29.76
C ASN A 39 70.05 14.01 31.11
N ALA A 40 70.85 15.09 31.13
CA ALA A 40 71.13 15.87 32.35
C ALA A 40 69.88 16.54 32.96
N ALA A 41 68.85 16.84 32.15
CA ALA A 41 67.59 17.43 32.60
C ALA A 41 66.53 16.38 33.02
N ALA A 42 66.87 15.09 33.06
CA ALA A 42 65.91 14.03 33.37
C ALA A 42 65.47 14.05 34.84
N SER A 43 64.17 14.25 35.07
CA SER A 43 63.56 14.18 36.41
C SER A 43 63.85 12.84 37.09
N ILE A 44 64.40 12.91 38.30
CA ILE A 44 64.62 11.75 39.18
C ILE A 44 63.27 11.31 39.75
N PRO A 45 62.93 10.01 39.72
CA PRO A 45 61.68 9.51 40.28
C PRO A 45 61.76 9.43 41.80
N ASP A 46 60.66 9.68 42.51
CA ASP A 46 60.63 9.57 43.97
C ASP A 46 60.85 8.12 44.45
N ILE A 47 61.46 7.94 45.63
CA ILE A 47 61.76 6.64 46.25
C ILE A 47 60.51 5.79 46.48
N THR A 48 59.33 6.40 46.67
CA THR A 48 58.08 5.62 46.76
C THR A 48 57.74 4.92 45.46
N THR A 49 58.18 5.44 44.30
CA THR A 49 57.99 4.82 42.98
C THR A 49 58.80 3.54 42.86
N VAL A 50 60.08 3.58 43.22
CA VAL A 50 60.97 2.40 43.26
C VAL A 50 60.43 1.37 44.26
N ARG A 51 60.07 1.79 45.47
CA ARG A 51 59.46 0.91 46.49
C ARG A 51 58.13 0.27 46.06
N ARG A 52 57.32 0.96 45.24
CA ARG A 52 56.04 0.42 44.68
C ARG A 52 56.29 -0.59 43.56
N ALA A 53 57.29 -0.34 42.70
CA ALA A 53 57.73 -1.27 41.66
C ALA A 53 58.26 -2.58 42.26
N LEU A 54 59.17 -2.49 43.23
CA LEU A 54 59.76 -3.66 43.91
C LEU A 54 58.73 -4.49 44.70
N LYS A 55 57.64 -3.87 45.17
CA LYS A 55 56.52 -4.56 45.83
C LYS A 55 55.44 -5.05 44.86
N GLY A 56 55.66 -4.97 43.55
CA GLY A 56 54.73 -5.42 42.50
C GLY A 56 53.37 -4.70 42.48
N LYS A 57 53.24 -3.54 43.15
CA LYS A 57 51.93 -2.90 43.40
C LYS A 57 51.43 -2.00 42.28
N THR A 58 52.30 -1.55 41.37
CA THR A 58 51.95 -0.58 40.32
C THR A 58 52.35 -0.97 38.91
N PHE A 59 53.19 -1.99 38.72
CA PHE A 59 53.68 -2.38 37.39
C PHE A 59 53.62 -3.92 37.26
N ARG A 60 52.79 -4.42 36.34
CA ARG A 60 52.85 -5.80 35.84
C ARG A 60 53.49 -5.77 34.46
N ARG A 61 54.40 -6.72 34.16
CA ARG A 61 54.97 -6.85 32.81
C ARG A 61 53.84 -7.00 31.78
N SER A 62 54.05 -6.39 30.61
CA SER A 62 53.20 -6.53 29.42
C SER A 62 51.74 -6.02 29.52
N SER A 63 51.33 -5.35 30.61
CA SER A 63 49.96 -4.81 30.73
C SER A 63 49.92 -3.29 30.58
N ILE A 64 49.10 -2.78 29.64
CA ILE A 64 48.83 -1.35 29.47
C ILE A 64 48.11 -0.79 30.71
N GLU A 65 48.66 0.26 31.33
CA GLU A 65 48.14 0.83 32.59
C GLU A 65 46.81 1.58 32.39
N THR A 66 45.69 0.87 32.53
CA THR A 66 44.34 1.44 32.35
C THR A 66 43.78 2.08 33.64
N ARG A 67 44.31 3.26 34.02
CA ARG A 67 43.71 4.04 35.13
C ARG A 67 42.36 4.65 34.74
N GLY A 68 41.29 4.13 35.33
CA GLY A 68 39.96 4.71 35.25
C GLY A 68 39.04 4.22 36.38
N ARG A 69 38.01 5.01 36.71
CA ARG A 69 36.99 4.62 37.69
C ARG A 69 36.31 3.33 37.23
N LYS A 70 36.27 2.29 38.09
CA LYS A 70 35.59 1.01 37.80
C LYS A 70 34.21 1.26 37.18
N ARG A 71 33.91 0.58 36.05
CA ARG A 71 32.70 0.81 35.24
C ARG A 71 31.45 0.63 36.11
N LYS A 72 30.63 1.69 36.26
CA LYS A 72 29.41 1.70 37.10
C LYS A 72 28.31 0.71 36.65
N MET A 73 28.38 0.19 35.42
CA MET A 73 27.44 -0.79 34.89
C MET A 73 28.21 -1.96 34.28
N LYS A 74 27.84 -3.19 34.66
CA LYS A 74 28.24 -4.44 33.98
C LYS A 74 27.40 -4.62 32.68
N PRO A 75 27.89 -5.37 31.67
CA PRO A 75 27.13 -5.64 30.44
C PRO A 75 25.70 -6.14 30.67
N ASP A 76 25.48 -7.02 31.64
CA ASP A 76 24.14 -7.56 31.95
C ASP A 76 23.19 -6.48 32.50
N MET A 77 23.72 -5.47 33.19
CA MET A 77 22.93 -4.34 33.64
C MET A 77 22.53 -3.44 32.47
N ILE A 78 23.39 -3.30 31.45
CA ILE A 78 23.06 -2.59 30.21
C ILE A 78 21.96 -3.35 29.45
N LYS A 79 22.07 -4.69 29.32
CA LYS A 79 21.02 -5.56 28.76
C LYS A 79 19.69 -5.42 29.54
N LYS A 80 19.73 -5.44 30.88
CA LYS A 80 18.54 -5.27 31.75
C LYS A 80 17.90 -3.88 31.61
N VAL A 81 18.68 -2.80 31.57
CA VAL A 81 18.17 -1.43 31.33
C VAL A 81 17.54 -1.31 29.94
N ASN A 82 18.17 -1.89 28.90
CA ASN A 82 17.61 -1.87 27.56
C ASN A 82 16.29 -2.65 27.46
N LYS A 83 16.23 -3.86 28.04
CA LYS A 83 15.01 -4.66 28.12
C LYS A 83 13.90 -3.93 28.89
N ALA A 84 14.21 -3.36 30.06
CA ALA A 84 13.25 -2.59 30.86
C ALA A 84 12.68 -1.39 30.09
N ARG A 85 13.49 -0.70 29.28
CA ARG A 85 13.05 0.37 28.36
C ARG A 85 12.07 -0.17 27.32
N MET A 86 12.45 -1.22 26.58
CA MET A 86 11.60 -1.81 25.54
C MET A 86 10.27 -2.31 26.12
N ASP A 87 10.30 -2.99 27.26
CA ASP A 87 9.11 -3.49 27.94
C ASP A 87 8.19 -2.34 28.42
N LEU A 88 8.74 -1.22 28.91
CA LEU A 88 7.95 -0.06 29.31
C LEU A 88 7.31 0.64 28.12
N VAL A 89 8.02 0.80 27.00
CA VAL A 89 7.44 1.38 25.77
C VAL A 89 6.36 0.45 25.19
N LYS A 90 6.59 -0.87 25.18
CA LYS A 90 5.61 -1.87 24.76
C LYS A 90 4.36 -1.87 25.66
N LEU A 91 4.54 -1.74 26.97
CA LEU A 91 3.43 -1.63 27.94
C LEU A 91 2.66 -0.30 27.79
N ALA A 92 3.37 0.80 27.54
CA ALA A 92 2.77 2.11 27.34
C ALA A 92 1.95 2.20 26.05
N LYS A 93 2.22 1.36 25.04
CA LYS A 93 1.50 1.31 23.74
C LYS A 93 1.41 2.66 23.02
N GLY A 94 2.33 3.58 23.29
CA GLY A 94 2.27 4.96 22.79
C GLY A 94 1.20 5.85 23.46
N GLU A 95 0.54 5.41 24.55
CA GLU A 95 -0.45 6.21 25.30
C GLU A 95 0.20 7.15 26.34
N ARG A 96 1.47 6.92 26.70
CA ARG A 96 2.22 7.78 27.62
C ARG A 96 3.71 7.82 27.28
N GLU A 97 4.37 8.86 27.76
CA GLU A 97 5.82 8.99 27.72
C GLU A 97 6.49 8.05 28.72
N VAL A 98 7.75 7.68 28.44
CA VAL A 98 8.58 6.78 29.26
C VAL A 98 9.94 7.43 29.44
N HIS A 99 10.27 7.83 30.66
CA HIS A 99 11.51 8.55 30.97
C HIS A 99 12.53 7.67 31.72
N TRP A 100 13.80 8.12 31.74
CA TRP A 100 14.89 7.41 32.42
C TRP A 100 14.62 6.99 33.86
N PRO A 101 14.00 7.80 34.75
CA PRO A 101 13.73 7.38 36.13
C PRO A 101 12.86 6.12 36.23
N GLU A 102 11.87 5.96 35.34
CA GLU A 102 11.03 4.74 35.31
C GLU A 102 11.82 3.52 34.84
N ILE A 103 12.63 3.69 33.79
CA ILE A 103 13.47 2.63 33.22
C ILE A 103 14.47 2.14 34.27
N LEU A 104 15.14 3.06 34.96
CA LEU A 104 16.12 2.76 36.01
C LEU A 104 15.47 2.12 37.23
N LYS A 105 14.28 2.60 37.66
CA LYS A 105 13.48 1.99 38.73
C LYS A 105 13.08 0.55 38.37
N LYS A 106 12.59 0.31 37.15
CA LYS A 106 12.22 -1.04 36.68
C LYS A 106 13.43 -1.97 36.55
N ALA A 107 14.56 -1.46 36.06
CA ALA A 107 15.81 -2.22 35.94
C ALA A 107 16.54 -2.41 37.28
N ARG A 108 16.07 -1.79 38.37
CA ARG A 108 16.75 -1.71 39.69
C ARG A 108 18.18 -1.15 39.60
N ALA A 109 18.43 -0.27 38.63
CA ALA A 109 19.74 0.28 38.33
C ALA A 109 19.98 1.61 39.08
N LYS A 110 20.83 1.59 40.12
CA LYS A 110 21.22 2.77 40.90
C LYS A 110 22.30 3.61 40.20
N VAL A 111 21.97 4.18 39.04
CA VAL A 111 22.86 5.03 38.24
C VAL A 111 22.14 6.28 37.75
N ASP A 112 22.88 7.33 37.42
CA ASP A 112 22.33 8.56 36.86
C ASP A 112 21.83 8.35 35.40
N PRO A 113 20.73 8.99 34.97
CA PRO A 113 20.24 8.96 33.59
C PRO A 113 21.29 9.23 32.51
N THR A 114 22.19 10.19 32.72
CA THR A 114 23.25 10.52 31.76
C THR A 114 24.30 9.41 31.66
N THR A 115 24.56 8.71 32.77
CA THR A 115 25.44 7.53 32.80
C THR A 115 24.80 6.36 32.06
N ALA A 116 23.50 6.14 32.25
CA ALA A 116 22.76 5.08 31.57
C ALA A 116 22.67 5.30 30.05
N ALA A 117 22.38 6.53 29.62
CA ALA A 117 22.35 6.90 28.20
C ALA A 117 23.71 6.67 27.52
N ARG A 118 24.81 7.15 28.13
CA ARG A 118 26.17 6.97 27.61
C ARG A 118 26.55 5.48 27.51
N ARG A 119 26.26 4.68 28.53
CA ARG A 119 26.58 3.24 28.52
C ARG A 119 25.75 2.42 27.55
N LEU A 120 24.56 2.88 27.16
CA LEU A 120 23.81 2.29 26.06
C LEU A 120 24.43 2.67 24.70
N GLN A 121 24.85 3.91 24.53
CA GLN A 121 25.57 4.35 23.33
C GLN A 121 26.90 3.58 23.14
N ASP A 122 27.71 3.44 24.20
CA ASP A 122 28.94 2.62 24.22
C ASP A 122 28.68 1.16 23.82
N ALA A 123 27.47 0.64 24.04
CA ALA A 123 27.05 -0.72 23.72
C ALA A 123 26.32 -0.84 22.37
N GLY A 124 26.49 0.13 21.46
CA GLY A 124 25.88 0.13 20.13
C GLY A 124 24.39 0.52 20.10
N HIS A 125 23.83 1.02 21.21
CA HIS A 125 22.43 1.43 21.29
C HIS A 125 22.33 2.97 21.42
N ASP A 126 22.28 3.70 20.29
CA ASP A 126 22.08 5.17 20.24
C ASP A 126 20.65 5.60 20.64
N VAL A 127 20.31 5.33 21.90
CA VAL A 127 19.02 5.64 22.53
C VAL A 127 19.00 7.11 22.91
N LYS A 128 18.33 7.91 22.07
CA LYS A 128 18.08 9.34 22.29
C LYS A 128 16.58 9.59 22.44
N TRP A 129 16.23 10.69 23.10
CA TRP A 129 14.85 11.20 23.00
C TRP A 129 14.65 11.73 21.58
N ARG A 130 13.63 11.24 20.87
CA ARG A 130 13.39 11.64 19.46
C ARG A 130 11.96 12.15 19.27
N SER A 131 11.88 13.46 19.06
CA SER A 131 10.68 14.24 18.69
C SER A 131 11.09 15.27 17.66
N PRO A 132 10.35 15.47 16.55
CA PRO A 132 10.50 16.68 15.75
C PRO A 132 10.12 17.91 16.61
N ARG A 133 10.90 18.99 16.53
CA ARG A 133 10.46 20.27 17.09
C ARG A 133 9.39 20.85 16.16
N HIS A 134 8.18 21.04 16.67
CA HIS A 134 7.19 21.89 16.02
C HIS A 134 7.50 23.34 16.38
N GLU A 135 8.21 24.03 15.48
CA GLU A 135 8.42 25.47 15.56
C GLU A 135 7.42 26.14 14.61
N LEU A 136 6.73 27.18 15.07
CA LEU A 136 5.92 28.01 14.18
C LEU A 136 6.89 28.79 13.30
N LEU A 137 6.71 28.73 11.98
CA LEU A 137 7.43 29.61 11.05
C LEU A 137 7.07 31.06 11.42
N ARG A 138 8.10 31.87 11.68
CA ARG A 138 7.98 33.27 12.06
C ARG A 138 8.90 34.07 11.15
N ASP A 139 8.31 34.99 10.41
CA ASP A 139 9.01 35.95 9.57
C ASP A 139 9.82 36.94 10.44
N PRO A 140 10.80 37.67 9.86
CA PRO A 140 11.61 38.64 10.60
C PRO A 140 10.78 39.68 11.36
N GLU A 141 9.71 40.21 10.77
CA GLU A 141 8.78 41.15 11.43
C GLU A 141 8.18 40.59 12.71
N HIS A 142 7.71 39.34 12.66
CA HIS A 142 7.11 38.63 13.80
C HIS A 142 8.15 38.38 14.92
N LYS A 143 9.43 38.29 14.58
CA LYS A 143 10.53 38.20 15.54
C LYS A 143 10.81 39.56 16.19
N GLN A 144 10.88 40.64 15.40
CA GLN A 144 11.12 42.00 15.89
C GLN A 144 10.01 42.49 16.82
N GLU A 145 8.74 42.41 16.40
CA GLU A 145 7.56 42.78 17.21
C GLU A 145 7.57 42.09 18.59
N ARG A 146 7.96 40.81 18.59
CA ARG A 146 8.09 39.99 19.79
C ARG A 146 9.27 40.41 20.67
N MET A 147 10.39 40.85 20.08
CA MET A 147 11.52 41.43 20.82
C MET A 147 11.13 42.75 21.49
N ASP A 148 10.44 43.65 20.79
CA ASP A 148 10.02 44.96 21.32
C ASP A 148 9.00 44.82 22.46
N ILE A 149 8.05 43.88 22.31
CA ILE A 149 7.07 43.57 23.35
C ILE A 149 7.73 42.85 24.54
N CYS A 150 8.54 41.81 24.32
CA CYS A 150 9.28 41.15 25.41
C CYS A 150 10.26 42.09 26.12
N GLY A 151 10.88 43.02 25.39
CA GLY A 151 11.79 44.03 25.90
C GLY A 151 11.12 45.02 26.85
N ARG A 152 9.82 45.29 26.66
CA ARG A 152 8.97 46.02 27.61
C ARG A 152 8.49 45.13 28.76
N TRP A 153 8.04 43.91 28.47
CA TRP A 153 7.52 42.99 29.50
C TRP A 153 8.59 42.56 30.52
N ARG A 154 9.84 42.32 30.10
CA ARG A 154 10.94 41.92 31.01
C ARG A 154 11.26 42.97 32.08
N ARG A 155 10.95 44.24 31.82
CA ARG A 155 11.15 45.38 32.74
C ARG A 155 10.05 45.46 33.82
N LYS A 156 8.87 44.88 33.59
CA LYS A 156 7.77 44.88 34.57
C LYS A 156 8.10 43.97 35.77
N PRO A 157 7.63 44.29 36.99
CA PRO A 157 7.77 43.40 38.13
C PRO A 157 6.90 42.14 37.94
N THR A 158 7.14 41.08 38.71
CA THR A 158 6.32 39.87 38.64
C THR A 158 4.89 40.13 39.13
N THR A 159 4.76 40.98 40.16
CA THR A 159 3.49 41.47 40.72
C THR A 159 2.59 42.11 39.67
N TYR A 160 3.15 42.81 38.66
CA TYR A 160 2.37 43.35 37.55
C TYR A 160 1.49 42.27 36.88
N PHE A 161 2.04 41.08 36.67
CA PHE A 161 1.35 40.02 35.99
C PHE A 161 0.37 39.24 36.90
N THR A 162 0.61 39.21 38.22
CA THR A 162 -0.20 38.46 39.18
C THR A 162 -1.29 39.28 39.87
N GLU A 163 -1.11 40.60 39.97
CA GLU A 163 -1.94 41.53 40.77
C GLU A 163 -2.44 42.74 39.96
N GLU A 164 -1.62 43.36 39.09
CA GLU A 164 -2.07 44.54 38.31
C GLU A 164 -2.84 44.18 37.03
N LEU A 165 -2.67 42.98 36.49
CA LEU A 165 -3.49 42.47 35.38
C LEU A 165 -4.84 41.94 35.91
N ASP A 166 -5.93 42.63 35.57
CA ASP A 166 -7.27 42.28 36.05
C ASP A 166 -7.77 40.93 35.49
N LEU A 167 -7.33 40.54 34.28
CA LEU A 167 -7.70 39.27 33.64
C LEU A 167 -6.64 38.81 32.64
N ILE A 168 -6.29 37.53 32.69
CA ILE A 168 -5.53 36.82 31.63
C ILE A 168 -6.45 35.77 31.02
N MET A 169 -6.65 35.77 29.70
CA MET A 169 -7.65 34.91 29.04
C MET A 169 -7.18 34.27 27.74
N ASP A 170 -7.89 33.21 27.34
CA ASP A 170 -7.68 32.47 26.10
C ASP A 170 -8.90 31.59 25.75
N ASN A 171 -8.98 31.18 24.49
CA ASN A 171 -10.02 30.34 23.92
C ASN A 171 -9.48 29.00 23.43
N LYS A 172 -9.87 27.89 24.08
CA LYS A 172 -9.43 26.55 23.68
C LYS A 172 -10.54 25.67 23.14
N LYS A 173 -10.29 25.07 21.97
CA LYS A 173 -11.08 23.94 21.45
C LYS A 173 -10.66 22.64 22.12
N TRP A 174 -11.61 22.01 22.81
CA TRP A 174 -11.47 20.72 23.48
C TRP A 174 -12.18 19.61 22.70
N ASP A 175 -11.44 18.59 22.30
CA ASP A 175 -11.98 17.31 21.84
C ASP A 175 -12.67 16.60 23.03
N ILE A 176 -13.87 16.03 22.85
CA ILE A 176 -14.62 15.30 23.88
C ILE A 176 -14.59 13.79 23.58
N PRO A 177 -13.60 13.03 24.10
CA PRO A 177 -13.48 11.59 23.84
C PRO A 177 -14.45 10.78 24.73
N THR A 178 -15.68 10.58 24.23
CA THR A 178 -16.78 9.92 24.99
C THR A 178 -16.60 8.42 25.23
N TYR A 179 -15.66 7.76 24.54
CA TYR A 179 -15.43 6.31 24.62
C TYR A 179 -13.94 5.94 24.68
N ASP A 180 -13.62 4.75 25.23
CA ASP A 180 -12.24 4.34 25.56
C ASP A 180 -11.26 4.43 24.40
N ARG A 181 -11.67 4.00 23.19
CA ARG A 181 -10.81 4.08 22.00
C ARG A 181 -10.51 5.54 21.61
N ALA A 182 -11.46 6.47 21.76
CA ALA A 182 -11.21 7.89 21.55
C ALA A 182 -10.26 8.45 22.62
N ARG A 183 -10.40 8.05 23.88
CA ARG A 183 -9.47 8.45 24.96
C ARG A 183 -8.06 7.95 24.71
N ARG A 184 -7.86 6.67 24.39
CA ARG A 184 -6.55 6.10 24.04
C ARG A 184 -5.92 6.83 22.85
N PHE A 185 -6.69 7.09 21.79
CA PHE A 185 -6.22 7.84 20.62
C PHE A 185 -5.85 9.29 20.97
N HIS A 186 -6.61 9.96 21.84
CA HIS A 186 -6.28 11.30 22.33
C HIS A 186 -4.99 11.30 23.15
N LYS A 187 -4.75 10.28 23.99
CA LYS A 187 -3.49 10.10 24.73
C LYS A 187 -2.30 9.89 23.77
N MET A 188 -2.46 9.03 22.75
CA MET A 188 -1.45 8.82 21.70
C MET A 188 -1.12 10.09 20.89
N LYS A 189 -2.12 10.95 20.63
CA LYS A 189 -1.92 12.27 20.00
C LYS A 189 -1.02 13.20 20.83
N LYS A 190 -0.98 13.03 22.16
CA LYS A 190 -0.27 13.93 23.10
C LYS A 190 1.17 13.51 23.41
N VAL A 191 1.53 12.24 23.26
CA VAL A 191 2.91 11.77 23.42
C VAL A 191 3.84 12.54 22.47
N ARG A 192 4.87 13.19 23.02
CA ARG A 192 5.83 14.02 22.29
C ARG A 192 6.91 13.15 21.65
N GLY A 193 7.35 12.10 22.32
CA GLY A 193 8.38 11.20 21.82
C GLY A 193 8.64 10.00 22.73
N HIS A 194 9.65 9.21 22.37
CA HIS A 194 10.12 8.06 23.14
C HIS A 194 11.66 8.01 23.14
N LEU A 195 12.24 7.39 24.17
CA LEU A 195 13.66 7.02 24.22
C LEU A 195 13.91 5.83 23.28
N ARG A 196 14.47 6.09 22.09
CA ARG A 196 14.63 5.09 21.03
C ARG A 196 15.86 5.29 20.13
N THR A 197 16.30 4.20 19.51
CA THR A 197 17.25 4.27 18.39
C THR A 197 16.56 4.75 17.10
N ARG A 198 17.34 5.04 16.05
CA ARG A 198 16.78 5.44 14.74
C ARG A 198 15.95 4.31 14.13
N GLN A 199 16.50 3.09 14.10
CA GLN A 199 15.91 1.86 13.54
C GLN A 199 14.63 1.41 14.27
N GLU A 200 14.50 1.68 15.57
CA GLU A 200 13.30 1.32 16.34
C GLU A 200 12.04 2.09 15.94
N GLY A 201 12.14 3.16 15.15
CA GLY A 201 11.00 4.02 14.79
C GLY A 201 9.85 3.33 14.04
N VAL A 202 10.11 2.19 13.40
CA VAL A 202 9.10 1.37 12.70
C VAL A 202 8.48 0.28 13.59
N LYS A 203 8.98 0.07 14.82
CA LYS A 203 8.50 -1.00 15.70
C LYS A 203 7.20 -0.60 16.43
N PRO A 204 6.27 -1.54 16.67
CA PRO A 204 5.03 -1.26 17.42
C PRO A 204 5.30 -0.62 18.78
N GLY A 205 4.56 0.45 19.09
CA GLY A 205 4.72 1.23 20.32
C GLY A 205 5.76 2.36 20.25
N PHE A 206 6.58 2.43 19.19
CA PHE A 206 7.51 3.55 18.94
C PHE A 206 6.98 4.55 17.88
N SER A 207 5.86 4.22 17.24
CA SER A 207 5.17 4.98 16.20
C SER A 207 3.98 5.80 16.73
N LYS A 208 3.85 7.06 16.31
CA LYS A 208 2.70 7.92 16.64
C LYS A 208 1.64 7.90 15.51
N PRO A 209 0.32 7.90 15.80
CA PRO A 209 -0.72 8.01 14.78
C PRO A 209 -0.57 9.26 13.91
N ASN A 210 -0.65 9.11 12.58
CA ASN A 210 -0.52 10.24 11.66
C ASN A 210 -1.83 11.06 11.65
N MET A 211 -1.80 12.27 12.21
CA MET A 211 -3.00 13.11 12.37
C MET A 211 -3.67 13.56 11.06
N LYS A 212 -2.94 13.61 9.92
CA LYS A 212 -3.54 13.90 8.61
C LYS A 212 -4.26 12.67 8.06
N LYS A 213 -3.62 11.49 8.10
CA LYS A 213 -4.11 10.24 7.48
C LYS A 213 -5.07 9.42 8.35
N GLN A 214 -5.00 9.53 9.68
CA GLN A 214 -5.77 8.72 10.65
C GLN A 214 -6.68 9.63 11.50
N ARG A 215 -7.67 10.28 10.86
CA ARG A 215 -8.65 11.11 11.57
C ARG A 215 -9.69 10.23 12.30
N LEU A 216 -9.45 9.90 13.57
CA LEU A 216 -10.48 9.26 14.39
C LEU A 216 -11.54 10.30 14.79
N ASN A 217 -12.82 10.01 14.52
CA ASN A 217 -13.92 10.81 15.04
C ASN A 217 -14.07 10.57 16.55
N VAL A 218 -13.59 11.52 17.35
CA VAL A 218 -13.71 11.52 18.82
C VAL A 218 -15.14 11.75 19.31
N GLY A 219 -16.06 12.19 18.44
CA GLY A 219 -17.46 12.45 18.74
C GLY A 219 -17.76 13.94 18.68
N ALA A 220 -17.73 14.61 19.83
CA ALA A 220 -18.02 16.04 19.95
C ALA A 220 -16.75 16.86 20.25
N TYR A 221 -16.85 18.17 20.07
CA TYR A 221 -15.91 19.13 20.64
C TYR A 221 -16.68 20.25 21.34
N VAL A 222 -16.01 20.98 22.22
CA VAL A 222 -16.50 22.22 22.82
C VAL A 222 -15.41 23.28 22.72
N VAL A 223 -15.77 24.55 22.52
CA VAL A 223 -14.84 25.68 22.66
C VAL A 223 -15.10 26.32 24.01
N VAL A 224 -14.02 26.59 24.73
CA VAL A 224 -14.02 27.11 26.10
C VAL A 224 -13.32 28.45 26.12
N VAL A 225 -14.00 29.47 26.65
CA VAL A 225 -13.37 30.72 27.09
C VAL A 225 -12.96 30.54 28.55
N ALA A 226 -11.68 30.67 28.86
CA ALA A 226 -11.19 30.66 30.24
C ALA A 226 -10.49 31.97 30.59
N GLY A 227 -10.54 32.32 31.87
CA GLY A 227 -9.94 33.53 32.39
C GLY A 227 -9.41 33.36 33.81
N ILE A 228 -8.15 33.75 33.99
CA ILE A 228 -7.43 33.83 35.27
C ILE A 228 -7.57 35.25 35.81
N ILE A 229 -8.07 35.37 37.04
CA ILE A 229 -8.17 36.63 37.80
C ILE A 229 -7.65 36.36 39.21
N ASN A 230 -6.79 37.24 39.74
CA ASN A 230 -6.13 37.09 41.06
C ASN A 230 -5.55 35.68 41.25
N SER A 231 -4.74 35.24 40.29
CA SER A 231 -4.14 33.90 40.24
C SER A 231 -5.12 32.72 40.42
N ARG A 232 -6.40 32.85 40.07
CA ARG A 232 -7.38 31.74 40.06
C ARG A 232 -8.17 31.70 38.76
N VAL A 233 -8.61 30.52 38.33
CA VAL A 233 -9.61 30.42 37.24
C VAL A 233 -10.94 30.97 37.76
N LYS A 234 -11.40 32.08 37.19
CA LYS A 234 -12.65 32.77 37.59
C LYS A 234 -13.65 32.88 36.45
N VAL A 235 -13.19 32.90 35.21
CA VAL A 235 -14.03 32.79 34.01
C VAL A 235 -13.88 31.38 33.44
N TRP A 236 -15.00 30.69 33.23
CA TRP A 236 -15.06 29.41 32.52
C TRP A 236 -16.40 29.27 31.82
N HIS A 237 -16.43 29.54 30.51
CA HIS A 237 -17.64 29.61 29.71
C HIS A 237 -17.57 28.69 28.48
N TYR A 238 -18.67 28.01 28.18
CA TYR A 238 -18.78 27.09 27.04
C TYR A 238 -19.49 27.76 25.88
N LEU A 239 -18.90 27.73 24.69
CA LEU A 239 -19.53 28.23 23.47
C LEU A 239 -20.38 27.11 22.83
N ASP A 240 -21.67 27.37 22.65
CA ASP A 240 -22.61 26.40 22.09
C ASP A 240 -22.50 26.30 20.56
N LYS A 241 -21.51 25.51 20.13
CA LYS A 241 -21.24 25.04 18.75
C LYS A 241 -20.98 26.10 17.67
N LYS A 242 -21.29 27.38 17.91
CA LYS A 242 -20.95 28.48 17.00
C LYS A 242 -19.42 28.64 16.89
N GLN A 243 -18.94 29.01 15.69
CA GLN A 243 -17.56 29.43 15.50
C GLN A 243 -17.33 30.75 16.22
N TRP A 244 -16.18 30.90 16.87
CA TRP A 244 -15.76 32.13 17.53
C TRP A 244 -15.72 33.30 16.52
N ASN A 245 -16.31 34.43 16.88
CA ASN A 245 -16.48 35.60 16.02
C ASN A 245 -16.71 36.87 16.85
N GLY A 246 -16.73 38.04 16.20
CA GLY A 246 -16.81 39.34 16.85
C GLY A 246 -18.07 39.59 17.68
N GLN A 247 -19.23 39.07 17.26
CA GLN A 247 -20.47 39.18 18.05
C GLN A 247 -20.38 38.34 19.32
N ILE A 248 -19.94 37.08 19.20
CA ILE A 248 -19.76 36.20 20.36
C ILE A 248 -18.71 36.77 21.31
N ALA A 249 -17.63 37.34 20.79
CA ALA A 249 -16.65 38.03 21.61
C ALA A 249 -17.28 39.21 22.37
N ALA A 250 -18.05 40.08 21.70
CA ALA A 250 -18.79 41.18 22.31
C ALA A 250 -19.76 40.71 23.40
N ASP A 251 -20.58 39.67 23.14
CA ASP A 251 -21.51 39.08 24.11
C ASP A 251 -20.77 38.54 25.35
N ILE A 252 -19.61 37.90 25.13
CA ILE A 252 -18.76 37.33 26.18
C ILE A 252 -18.07 38.43 27.02
N TYR A 253 -17.70 39.57 26.43
CA TYR A 253 -17.24 40.74 27.17
C TYR A 253 -18.36 41.35 28.02
N LYS A 254 -19.53 41.68 27.42
CA LYS A 254 -20.68 42.27 28.15
C LYS A 254 -21.20 41.39 29.28
N GLY A 255 -21.25 40.07 29.05
CA GLY A 255 -21.77 39.09 29.99
C GLY A 255 -20.72 38.55 30.97
N PRO A 256 -20.18 37.33 30.75
CA PRO A 256 -19.39 36.61 31.74
C PRO A 256 -18.06 37.28 32.14
N ILE A 257 -17.38 37.98 31.24
CA ILE A 257 -16.09 38.64 31.56
C ILE A 257 -16.31 39.85 32.44
N HIS A 258 -17.11 40.83 32.00
CA HIS A 258 -17.34 42.05 32.77
C HIS A 258 -18.00 41.76 34.13
N ARG A 259 -18.90 40.78 34.21
CA ARG A 259 -19.46 40.29 35.48
C ARG A 259 -18.41 39.68 36.41
N ALA A 260 -17.40 38.99 35.87
CA ALA A 260 -16.31 38.43 36.67
C ALA A 260 -15.33 39.52 37.13
N LEU A 261 -15.01 40.49 36.27
CA LEU A 261 -14.19 41.67 36.59
C LEU A 261 -14.83 42.48 37.72
N LYS A 262 -16.07 42.95 37.55
CA LYS A 262 -16.81 43.72 38.58
C LYS A 262 -16.89 42.96 39.92
N ARG A 263 -17.06 41.63 39.89
CA ARG A 263 -17.12 40.79 41.09
C ARG A 263 -15.77 40.65 41.82
N CYS A 264 -14.65 40.65 41.10
CA CYS A 264 -13.33 40.42 41.70
C CYS A 264 -12.58 41.71 42.06
N HIS A 265 -12.89 42.81 41.38
CA HIS A 265 -12.13 44.07 41.44
C HIS A 265 -12.97 45.31 41.76
N GLY A 266 -14.28 45.15 41.98
CA GLY A 266 -15.21 46.27 42.07
C GLY A 266 -15.42 46.96 40.71
N GLU A 267 -16.06 48.12 40.74
CA GLU A 267 -16.23 48.96 39.55
C GLU A 267 -14.99 49.84 39.35
N LYS A 268 -14.22 49.58 38.28
CA LYS A 268 -13.06 50.38 37.89
C LYS A 268 -13.34 51.17 36.62
N GLY A 269 -12.85 52.41 36.55
CA GLY A 269 -12.84 53.21 35.32
C GLY A 269 -11.95 52.63 34.20
N ARG A 270 -11.03 51.70 34.53
CA ARG A 270 -10.27 50.92 33.56
C ARG A 270 -9.91 49.53 34.10
N TYR A 271 -10.12 48.49 33.31
CA TYR A 271 -9.57 47.14 33.53
C TYR A 271 -8.47 46.85 32.50
N VAL A 272 -7.41 46.15 32.89
CA VAL A 272 -6.32 45.73 31.98
C VAL A 272 -6.36 44.23 31.77
N VAL A 273 -6.44 43.80 30.50
CA VAL A 273 -6.61 42.38 30.14
C VAL A 273 -5.50 41.87 29.22
N LEU A 274 -5.05 40.64 29.43
CA LEU A 274 -4.14 39.91 28.55
C LEU A 274 -4.94 38.91 27.71
N GLU A 275 -4.94 39.13 26.41
CA GLU A 275 -5.67 38.39 25.37
C GLU A 275 -4.76 38.23 24.15
N ASP A 276 -5.05 37.25 23.28
CA ASP A 276 -4.29 37.08 22.04
C ASP A 276 -4.68 38.10 20.93
N ASN A 277 -4.11 37.93 19.74
CA ASN A 277 -4.30 38.81 18.58
C ASN A 277 -5.30 38.29 17.52
N ASP A 278 -6.20 37.38 17.88
CA ASP A 278 -7.20 36.83 16.97
C ASP A 278 -8.06 37.94 16.33
N PRO A 279 -8.01 38.08 14.98
CA PRO A 279 -8.79 39.09 14.27
C PRO A 279 -10.29 38.76 14.24
N THR A 280 -10.66 37.48 14.38
CA THR A 280 -12.06 37.05 14.18
C THR A 280 -12.95 37.40 15.37
N GLY A 281 -12.45 37.33 16.60
CA GLY A 281 -13.13 37.75 17.82
C GLY A 281 -12.45 38.91 18.53
N TYR A 282 -11.32 38.68 19.22
CA TYR A 282 -10.78 39.66 20.19
C TYR A 282 -10.41 41.01 19.57
N LYS A 283 -9.88 41.05 18.35
CA LYS A 283 -9.51 42.30 17.65
C LYS A 283 -10.56 42.78 16.63
N SER A 284 -11.73 42.14 16.58
CA SER A 284 -12.87 42.60 15.75
C SER A 284 -13.37 43.98 16.20
N ASN A 285 -13.99 44.73 15.28
CA ASN A 285 -14.48 46.08 15.57
C ASN A 285 -15.59 46.08 16.64
N LEU A 286 -16.47 45.07 16.65
CA LEU A 286 -17.49 44.89 17.68
C LEU A 286 -16.87 44.66 19.06
N ALA A 287 -15.91 43.74 19.18
CA ALA A 287 -15.23 43.48 20.45
C ALA A 287 -14.41 44.68 20.94
N LYS A 288 -13.81 45.47 20.03
CA LYS A 288 -13.12 46.73 20.37
C LYS A 288 -14.09 47.79 20.90
N GLY A 289 -15.22 48.01 20.22
CA GLY A 289 -16.26 48.96 20.67
C GLY A 289 -16.78 48.61 22.06
N VAL A 290 -17.16 47.34 22.27
CA VAL A 290 -17.60 46.85 23.59
C VAL A 290 -16.52 46.96 24.67
N LYS A 291 -15.25 46.73 24.33
CA LYS A 291 -14.16 46.93 25.28
C LYS A 291 -14.00 48.40 25.66
N ALA A 292 -14.16 49.34 24.73
CA ALA A 292 -14.17 50.77 25.03
C ALA A 292 -15.38 51.16 25.90
N GLU A 293 -16.60 50.70 25.57
CA GLU A 293 -17.83 50.90 26.38
C GLU A 293 -17.67 50.45 27.85
N LEU A 294 -16.92 49.37 28.08
CA LEU A 294 -16.75 48.74 29.39
C LEU A 294 -15.44 49.13 30.12
N GLY A 295 -14.67 50.09 29.59
CA GLY A 295 -13.38 50.49 30.16
C GLY A 295 -12.29 49.41 30.10
N ILE A 296 -12.43 48.40 29.25
CA ILE A 296 -11.50 47.26 29.14
C ILE A 296 -10.38 47.59 28.14
N THR A 297 -9.13 47.64 28.62
CA THR A 297 -7.92 47.88 27.82
C THR A 297 -7.13 46.60 27.64
N ALA A 298 -6.90 46.18 26.40
CA ALA A 298 -6.06 45.02 26.10
C ALA A 298 -4.56 45.36 26.13
N MET A 299 -3.77 44.58 26.85
CA MET A 299 -2.31 44.63 26.81
C MET A 299 -1.80 44.23 25.41
N GLN A 300 -0.74 44.90 24.92
CA GLN A 300 -0.11 44.52 23.66
C GLN A 300 0.55 43.13 23.78
N PHE A 301 0.06 42.19 22.97
CA PHE A 301 0.54 40.82 22.84
C PHE A 301 1.24 40.66 21.49
N PRO A 302 2.33 39.87 21.35
CA PRO A 302 2.98 39.68 20.05
C PRO A 302 2.32 38.56 19.22
N ARG A 303 2.30 38.72 17.88
CA ARG A 303 1.84 37.66 16.95
C ARG A 303 2.57 36.32 17.19
N TYR A 304 1.88 35.21 16.91
CA TYR A 304 2.38 33.83 16.98
C TYR A 304 3.18 33.47 18.25
N SER A 305 2.69 33.92 19.41
CA SER A 305 3.41 33.84 20.70
C SER A 305 2.67 33.10 21.85
N PRO A 306 2.08 31.91 21.61
CA PRO A 306 1.37 31.15 22.66
C PRO A 306 2.28 30.80 23.86
N ASP A 307 3.60 30.69 23.65
CA ASP A 307 4.56 30.43 24.71
C ASP A 307 4.75 31.58 25.71
N LEU A 308 4.06 32.72 25.50
CA LEU A 308 3.98 33.87 26.41
C LEU A 308 2.60 34.03 27.09
N ASN A 309 1.55 33.32 26.66
CA ASN A 309 0.24 33.31 27.33
C ASN A 309 0.19 32.19 28.39
N PRO A 310 -0.02 32.49 29.70
CA PRO A 310 -0.15 31.47 30.74
C PRO A 310 -1.28 30.47 30.50
N CYS A 311 -2.32 30.83 29.75
CA CYS A 311 -3.35 29.87 29.39
C CYS A 311 -2.75 28.73 28.55
N ASP A 312 -2.02 29.10 27.48
CA ASP A 312 -1.34 28.18 26.57
C ASP A 312 -0.21 27.38 27.22
N PHE A 313 0.84 28.07 27.68
CA PHE A 313 2.05 27.38 28.12
C PHE A 313 1.89 26.68 29.47
N PHE A 314 0.87 27.04 30.26
CA PHE A 314 0.69 26.54 31.61
C PHE A 314 -0.70 25.94 31.84
N LEU A 315 -1.78 26.73 31.89
CA LEU A 315 -3.11 26.29 32.33
C LEU A 315 -3.60 25.04 31.59
N TRP A 316 -3.42 25.02 30.27
CA TRP A 316 -3.83 23.92 29.41
C TRP A 316 -2.95 22.66 29.53
N ASP A 317 -1.62 22.82 29.41
CA ASP A 317 -0.69 21.72 29.13
C ASP A 317 0.14 21.27 30.36
N GLU A 318 0.65 22.21 31.15
CA GLU A 318 1.63 21.93 32.21
C GLU A 318 1.01 21.92 33.62
N ALA A 319 0.05 22.81 33.87
CA ALA A 319 -0.49 23.09 35.20
C ALA A 319 -1.38 21.98 35.75
N SER A 320 -2.49 21.67 35.07
CA SER A 320 -3.47 20.74 35.64
C SER A 320 -4.63 20.30 34.76
N ILE A 321 -5.17 21.06 33.79
CA ILE A 321 -6.47 20.68 33.20
C ILE A 321 -6.37 19.39 32.37
N GLU A 322 -5.56 19.34 31.30
CA GLU A 322 -5.44 18.11 30.49
C GLU A 322 -4.89 16.92 31.31
N ARG A 323 -3.90 17.19 32.19
CA ARG A 323 -3.27 16.15 33.02
C ARG A 323 -4.22 15.57 34.08
N ARG A 324 -4.99 16.39 34.80
CA ARG A 324 -5.95 15.92 35.81
C ARG A 324 -7.18 15.28 35.16
N MET A 325 -7.66 15.79 34.02
CA MET A 325 -8.70 15.12 33.23
C MET A 325 -8.26 13.71 32.81
N THR A 326 -7.01 13.56 32.37
CA THR A 326 -6.43 12.25 31.99
C THR A 326 -6.23 11.32 33.18
N LYS A 327 -5.85 11.86 34.36
CA LYS A 327 -5.66 11.09 35.60
C LYS A 327 -7.00 10.57 36.16
N ASN A 328 -8.05 11.38 36.04
CA ASN A 328 -9.39 11.12 36.57
C ASN A 328 -10.35 10.69 35.44
N ASP A 329 -9.87 9.88 34.49
CA ASP A 329 -10.70 9.36 33.40
C ASP A 329 -11.71 8.32 33.94
N PRO A 330 -13.02 8.44 33.62
CA PRO A 330 -13.99 7.43 33.99
C PRO A 330 -13.81 6.16 33.14
N GLY A 331 -14.04 5.00 33.76
CA GLY A 331 -14.22 3.73 33.04
C GLY A 331 -15.55 3.72 32.28
N GLY A 332 -15.56 3.20 31.05
CA GLY A 332 -16.78 3.10 30.24
C GLY A 332 -17.18 4.40 29.55
N ARG A 333 -18.42 4.50 29.03
CA ARG A 333 -18.84 5.66 28.24
C ARG A 333 -19.12 6.88 29.11
N GLU A 334 -18.64 8.05 28.67
CA GLU A 334 -18.90 9.35 29.31
C GLU A 334 -19.77 10.21 28.38
N SER A 335 -20.82 10.84 28.91
CA SER A 335 -21.66 11.75 28.14
C SER A 335 -20.95 13.09 27.90
N ALA A 336 -21.35 13.82 26.85
CA ALA A 336 -20.77 15.13 26.58
C ALA A 336 -21.09 16.16 27.69
N SER A 337 -22.21 16.02 28.42
CA SER A 337 -22.51 16.85 29.60
C SER A 337 -21.59 16.53 30.75
N HIS A 338 -21.46 15.25 31.13
CA HIS A 338 -20.60 14.83 32.23
C HIS A 338 -19.13 15.20 31.96
N TYR A 339 -18.66 15.11 30.71
CA TYR A 339 -17.33 15.60 30.34
C TYR A 339 -17.19 17.13 30.54
N LYS A 340 -18.17 17.94 30.11
CA LYS A 340 -18.19 19.39 30.38
C LYS A 340 -18.18 19.66 31.89
N GLU A 341 -19.01 18.99 32.68
CA GLU A 341 -19.06 19.17 34.14
C GLU A 341 -17.73 18.79 34.81
N ARG A 342 -17.15 17.63 34.46
CA ARG A 342 -15.86 17.16 34.95
C ARG A 342 -14.73 18.10 34.55
N LEU A 343 -14.74 18.62 33.33
CA LEU A 343 -13.77 19.59 32.82
C LEU A 343 -13.85 20.91 33.59
N LYS A 344 -15.05 21.49 33.76
CA LYS A 344 -15.28 22.70 34.55
C LYS A 344 -14.85 22.51 36.01
N ARG A 345 -15.27 21.41 36.64
CA ARG A 345 -14.88 21.07 38.03
C ARG A 345 -13.36 20.97 38.17
N THR A 346 -12.70 20.30 37.22
CA THR A 346 -11.24 20.13 37.22
C THR A 346 -10.49 21.46 37.06
N ALA A 347 -11.00 22.37 36.23
CA ALA A 347 -10.41 23.69 36.01
C ALA A 347 -10.62 24.65 37.20
N MET A 348 -11.82 24.66 37.79
CA MET A 348 -12.14 25.53 38.94
C MET A 348 -11.49 25.03 40.25
N ALA A 349 -11.12 23.75 40.34
CA ALA A 349 -10.43 23.14 41.49
C ALA A 349 -8.90 23.20 41.41
N ILE A 350 -8.34 24.12 40.62
CA ILE A 350 -6.89 24.36 40.58
C ILE A 350 -6.51 25.34 41.71
N PRO A 351 -5.58 24.98 42.62
CA PRO A 351 -5.11 25.88 43.65
C PRO A 351 -4.46 27.16 43.10
N GLU A 352 -4.58 28.24 43.87
CA GLU A 352 -4.04 29.56 43.52
C GLU A 352 -2.52 29.57 43.42
N ASP A 353 -1.82 28.87 44.33
CA ASP A 353 -0.36 28.80 44.34
C ASP A 353 0.20 28.19 43.04
N VAL A 354 -0.52 27.22 42.47
CA VAL A 354 -0.18 26.58 41.19
C VAL A 354 -0.31 27.59 40.05
N ILE A 355 -1.41 28.34 39.98
CA ILE A 355 -1.66 29.32 38.91
C ILE A 355 -0.73 30.53 39.05
N SER A 356 -0.50 31.03 40.26
CA SER A 356 0.45 32.11 40.56
C SER A 356 1.86 31.78 40.04
N LYS A 357 2.36 30.56 40.29
CA LYS A 357 3.65 30.07 39.73
C LYS A 357 3.66 30.10 38.19
N GLY A 358 2.55 29.76 37.55
CA GLY A 358 2.40 29.81 36.09
C GLY A 358 2.41 31.23 35.53
N VAL A 359 1.65 32.14 36.13
CA VAL A 359 1.58 33.56 35.73
C VAL A 359 2.92 34.26 35.98
N ALA A 360 3.58 33.99 37.10
CA ALA A 360 4.93 34.50 37.40
C ALA A 360 5.99 34.11 36.34
N CYS A 361 5.78 33.01 35.61
CA CYS A 361 6.71 32.59 34.55
C CYS A 361 6.71 33.49 33.30
N ILE A 362 5.72 34.38 33.11
CA ILE A 362 5.69 35.32 31.97
C ILE A 362 6.99 36.13 31.92
N LYS A 363 7.40 36.72 33.06
CA LYS A 363 8.61 37.56 33.13
C LYS A 363 9.86 36.78 32.73
N LYS A 364 10.03 35.56 33.25
CA LYS A 364 11.15 34.68 32.94
C LYS A 364 11.18 34.30 31.45
N ARG A 365 10.01 34.04 30.85
CA ARG A 365 9.88 33.73 29.42
C ARG A 365 10.20 34.94 28.55
N ALA A 366 9.69 36.13 28.88
CA ALA A 366 10.03 37.38 28.20
C ALA A 366 11.54 37.71 28.27
N GLN A 367 12.18 37.49 29.42
CA GLN A 367 13.63 37.59 29.58
C GLN A 367 14.36 36.61 28.64
N GLN A 368 14.04 35.32 28.69
CA GLN A 368 14.65 34.29 27.85
C GLN A 368 14.55 34.60 26.36
N GLN A 369 13.40 35.09 25.89
CA GLN A 369 13.22 35.49 24.49
C GLN A 369 14.10 36.69 24.12
N SER A 370 14.22 37.70 25.00
CA SER A 370 15.09 38.85 24.74
C SER A 370 16.58 38.49 24.72
N PHE A 371 17.03 37.51 25.52
CA PHE A 371 18.43 37.06 25.53
C PHE A 371 18.77 36.16 24.34
N LEU A 372 17.87 35.24 23.97
CA LEU A 372 18.10 34.31 22.85
C LEU A 372 18.27 35.05 21.52
N MET A 373 17.50 36.13 21.32
CA MET A 373 17.54 36.91 20.09
C MET A 373 18.76 37.86 20.04
N ALA A 374 19.11 38.53 21.14
CA ALA A 374 20.33 39.33 21.22
C ALA A 374 21.60 38.52 20.94
N ALA A 375 21.62 37.23 21.34
CA ALA A 375 22.71 36.31 21.00
C ALA A 375 22.73 35.90 19.52
N LEU A 376 21.59 35.88 18.84
CA LEU A 376 21.50 35.63 17.39
C LEU A 376 21.94 36.84 16.57
N GLU A 377 21.60 38.06 17.00
CA GLU A 377 22.08 39.31 16.40
C GLU A 377 23.61 39.47 16.53
N ALA A 378 24.15 39.19 17.72
CA ALA A 378 25.60 39.17 17.95
C ALA A 378 26.33 38.10 17.11
N GLY A 379 25.71 36.94 16.90
CA GLY A 379 26.26 35.88 16.03
C GLY A 379 26.22 36.24 14.54
N ALA A 380 25.18 36.94 14.08
CA ALA A 380 25.08 37.40 12.70
C ALA A 380 26.17 38.44 12.37
N ALA A 381 26.46 39.36 13.29
CA ALA A 381 27.53 40.36 13.15
C ALA A 381 28.95 39.75 13.05
N GLN A 382 29.17 38.53 13.56
CA GLN A 382 30.45 37.81 13.42
C GLN A 382 30.57 37.04 12.09
N SER A 383 29.49 36.87 11.34
CA SER A 383 29.47 36.12 10.06
C SER A 383 29.70 36.98 8.81
N SER A 384 30.00 38.27 8.99
CA SER A 384 30.22 39.24 7.91
C SER A 384 31.61 39.92 7.97
N GLY A 385 32.61 39.25 8.54
CA GLY A 385 33.98 39.76 8.67
C GLY A 385 35.03 38.72 8.26
N ASP A 386 35.84 39.10 7.27
CA ASP A 386 37.06 38.46 6.75
C ASP A 386 37.01 37.04 6.16
N GLY A 387 37.85 36.86 5.13
CA GLY A 387 38.20 35.57 4.54
C GLY A 387 39.71 35.44 4.40
N GLY A 388 40.20 34.25 4.03
CA GLY A 388 41.61 34.03 3.69
C GLY A 388 42.19 32.69 4.14
N ALA A 389 42.40 31.80 3.16
CA ALA A 389 43.41 30.73 3.09
C ALA A 389 43.71 29.82 4.31
N ALA A 390 43.52 28.51 4.15
CA ALA A 390 44.64 27.62 3.73
C ALA A 390 44.23 26.13 3.78
N GLU A 391 44.56 25.39 2.72
CA GLU A 391 44.37 23.94 2.61
C GLU A 391 45.54 23.16 3.23
N ARG A 392 45.29 21.90 3.65
CA ARG A 392 46.08 20.74 3.20
C ARG A 392 45.46 19.40 3.59
N GLU A 393 45.32 18.54 2.58
CA GLU A 393 44.91 17.14 2.68
C GLU A 393 46.11 16.25 3.03
N VAL A 394 45.84 15.04 3.56
CA VAL A 394 46.63 13.83 3.32
C VAL A 394 45.70 12.61 3.33
N GLU A 395 45.45 12.02 2.16
CA GLU A 395 45.02 10.62 2.04
C GLU A 395 46.21 9.67 2.24
N THR A 396 45.96 8.42 2.63
CA THR A 396 46.65 7.27 2.03
C THR A 396 45.95 5.94 2.34
N SER A 397 45.87 5.09 1.33
CA SER A 397 45.38 3.71 1.35
C SER A 397 46.55 2.72 1.15
N ILE A 398 46.23 1.45 0.82
CA ILE A 398 47.09 0.31 0.37
C ILE A 398 47.47 -0.66 1.52
N ALA A 399 47.45 -1.99 1.41
CA ALA A 399 46.82 -3.02 0.56
C ALA A 399 47.24 -4.41 1.17
N GLU A 400 46.95 -5.52 0.47
CA GLU A 400 47.03 -6.91 0.96
C GLU A 400 48.41 -7.59 0.77
N VAL A 401 48.63 -8.78 1.38
CA VAL A 401 49.38 -9.96 0.84
C VAL A 401 49.28 -11.18 1.82
N PRO A 402 49.40 -12.47 1.38
CA PRO A 402 48.81 -13.62 2.11
C PRO A 402 49.73 -14.87 2.37
N LEU A 403 49.11 -15.97 2.84
CA LEU A 403 49.48 -17.43 2.82
C LEU A 403 50.42 -18.07 3.88
N ASP A 404 49.93 -19.19 4.47
CA ASP A 404 50.56 -20.51 4.77
C ASP A 404 51.78 -20.66 5.75
N ALA A 405 52.02 -21.78 6.48
CA ALA A 405 51.25 -23.01 6.81
C ALA A 405 51.86 -23.87 7.97
N ALA A 406 51.06 -24.82 8.50
CA ALA A 406 51.37 -26.19 9.02
C ALA A 406 52.00 -26.51 10.41
N ALA A 407 51.38 -27.53 11.09
CA ALA A 407 51.92 -28.66 11.90
C ALA A 407 52.86 -28.41 13.14
N ASP A 408 53.00 -29.22 14.21
CA ASP A 408 52.25 -30.31 14.92
C ASP A 408 53.03 -30.66 16.24
N ALA A 409 52.66 -31.52 17.21
CA ALA A 409 51.45 -32.35 17.44
C ALA A 409 50.98 -32.37 18.94
N PRO A 410 51.27 -33.35 19.85
CA PRO A 410 50.17 -33.87 20.67
C PRO A 410 50.25 -33.61 22.18
N GLY A 411 49.17 -33.06 22.75
CA GLY A 411 48.97 -32.97 24.20
C GLY A 411 47.48 -32.94 24.55
N LYS A 412 47.00 -33.97 25.28
CA LYS A 412 45.61 -34.23 25.71
C LYS A 412 44.75 -32.96 25.86
N VAL A 413 43.86 -32.72 24.90
CA VAL A 413 42.87 -31.64 24.95
C VAL A 413 41.67 -32.09 25.78
N TRP A 414 41.32 -31.30 26.79
CA TRP A 414 40.07 -31.42 27.54
C TRP A 414 39.13 -30.33 27.04
N LEU A 415 37.92 -30.70 26.62
CA LEU A 415 36.97 -29.78 25.97
C LEU A 415 36.48 -28.73 26.98
N THR A 416 36.44 -27.47 26.55
CA THR A 416 35.98 -26.35 27.38
C THR A 416 34.51 -26.02 27.10
N ALA A 417 33.91 -25.19 27.95
CA ALA A 417 32.45 -25.03 28.10
C ALA A 417 31.65 -24.47 26.89
N GLY A 418 32.25 -24.39 25.69
CA GLY A 418 31.61 -23.94 24.45
C GLY A 418 31.50 -24.98 23.32
N GLU A 419 32.11 -26.17 23.46
CA GLU A 419 32.31 -27.07 22.31
C GLU A 419 31.19 -28.10 22.06
N VAL A 420 30.28 -28.33 23.01
CA VAL A 420 29.12 -29.22 22.81
C VAL A 420 27.84 -28.42 22.62
N THR A 421 27.26 -28.54 21.43
CA THR A 421 26.03 -27.86 21.01
C THR A 421 24.81 -28.35 21.78
N VAL A 422 23.70 -27.59 21.67
CA VAL A 422 22.42 -27.95 22.30
C VAL A 422 21.85 -29.24 21.71
N ASP A 423 21.99 -29.43 20.40
CA ASP A 423 21.44 -30.59 19.68
C ASP A 423 22.21 -31.88 20.00
N GLU A 424 23.54 -31.83 20.12
CA GLU A 424 24.36 -32.95 20.59
C GLU A 424 24.03 -33.34 22.04
N LEU A 425 23.80 -32.35 22.91
CA LEU A 425 23.36 -32.58 24.28
C LEU A 425 21.96 -33.19 24.33
N GLN A 426 21.03 -32.76 23.48
CA GLN A 426 19.68 -33.32 23.38
C GLN A 426 19.72 -34.76 22.81
N ALA A 427 20.59 -35.04 21.84
CA ALA A 427 20.85 -36.39 21.33
C ALA A 427 21.45 -37.29 22.42
N GLY A 428 22.47 -36.83 23.16
CA GLY A 428 23.06 -37.57 24.28
C GLY A 428 22.06 -37.85 25.41
N ILE A 429 21.16 -36.90 25.72
CA ILE A 429 20.05 -37.12 26.65
C ILE A 429 19.12 -38.23 26.14
N ARG A 430 18.71 -38.20 24.86
CA ARG A 430 17.88 -39.25 24.26
C ARG A 430 18.55 -40.63 24.36
N THR A 431 19.83 -40.74 24.00
CA THR A 431 20.59 -42.00 24.09
C THR A 431 20.70 -42.53 25.53
N ILE A 432 20.85 -41.66 26.53
CA ILE A 432 20.95 -42.06 27.94
C ILE A 432 19.59 -42.44 28.56
N LEU A 433 18.49 -41.89 28.05
CA LEU A 433 17.12 -42.17 28.52
C LEU A 433 16.42 -43.29 27.72
N ALA A 434 16.92 -43.65 26.54
CA ALA A 434 16.41 -44.76 25.74
C ALA A 434 16.44 -46.08 26.55
N GLY A 435 15.31 -46.78 26.60
CA GLY A 435 15.16 -48.04 27.32
C GLY A 435 15.26 -47.94 28.86
N GLN A 436 15.21 -46.74 29.46
CA GLN A 436 15.23 -46.56 30.91
C GLN A 436 13.83 -46.22 31.44
N ASP A 437 13.45 -46.80 32.59
CA ASP A 437 12.27 -46.33 33.33
C ASP A 437 12.51 -44.92 33.87
N LEU A 438 11.83 -43.94 33.26
CA LEU A 438 11.92 -42.52 33.56
C LEU A 438 11.57 -42.18 35.01
N SER A 439 10.83 -43.04 35.73
CA SER A 439 10.54 -42.86 37.16
C SER A 439 11.77 -43.09 38.06
N THR A 440 12.78 -43.82 37.56
CA THR A 440 13.97 -44.24 38.33
C THR A 440 15.22 -43.39 38.06
N VAL A 441 15.21 -42.54 37.03
CA VAL A 441 16.40 -41.78 36.60
C VAL A 441 16.48 -40.44 37.34
N SER A 442 17.33 -40.36 38.38
CA SER A 442 17.59 -39.09 39.06
C SER A 442 18.42 -38.12 38.21
N MET A 443 18.10 -36.83 38.25
CA MET A 443 18.81 -35.78 37.49
C MET A 443 20.33 -35.75 37.76
N GLY A 444 20.76 -36.07 38.99
CA GLY A 444 22.18 -36.19 39.34
C GLY A 444 22.87 -37.43 38.76
N LYS A 445 22.12 -38.47 38.38
CA LYS A 445 22.62 -39.64 37.65
C LYS A 445 22.72 -39.34 36.15
N LEU A 446 21.71 -38.66 35.58
CA LEU A 446 21.70 -38.18 34.19
C LEU A 446 22.87 -37.22 33.91
N ARG A 447 23.07 -36.18 34.73
CA ARG A 447 24.18 -35.23 34.58
C ARG A 447 25.55 -35.89 34.68
N ARG A 448 25.74 -36.86 35.58
CA ARG A 448 27.00 -37.62 35.70
C ARG A 448 27.25 -38.56 34.53
N ARG A 449 26.20 -39.13 33.91
CA ARG A 449 26.33 -39.90 32.67
C ARG A 449 26.71 -38.99 31.50
N LEU A 450 26.00 -37.89 31.28
CA LEU A 450 26.34 -36.89 30.25
C LEU A 450 27.78 -36.37 30.40
N ALA A 451 28.21 -36.05 31.63
CA ALA A 451 29.58 -35.61 31.89
C ALA A 451 30.63 -36.67 31.52
N ARG A 452 30.34 -37.98 31.67
CA ARG A 452 31.22 -39.04 31.16
C ARG A 452 31.17 -39.18 29.63
N THR A 453 29.98 -39.07 29.03
CA THR A 453 29.80 -39.18 27.58
C THR A 453 30.48 -38.06 26.81
N PHE A 454 30.50 -36.84 27.36
CA PHE A 454 31.06 -35.64 26.72
C PHE A 454 32.34 -35.10 27.39
N GLY A 455 32.90 -35.79 28.38
CA GLY A 455 34.16 -35.41 29.04
C GLY A 455 34.12 -34.13 29.88
N PHE A 456 32.96 -33.72 30.40
CA PHE A 456 32.82 -32.48 31.17
C PHE A 456 33.49 -32.56 32.56
N GLU A 457 34.26 -31.54 32.92
CA GLU A 457 34.67 -31.29 34.31
C GLU A 457 33.46 -31.04 35.23
N GLU A 458 33.68 -31.26 36.53
CA GLU A 458 32.64 -31.15 37.57
C GLU A 458 32.03 -29.74 37.63
N ASP A 459 32.85 -28.69 37.47
CA ASP A 459 32.40 -27.30 37.40
C ASP A 459 31.54 -27.00 36.16
N VAL A 460 31.86 -27.60 35.01
CA VAL A 460 31.12 -27.42 33.75
C VAL A 460 29.78 -28.14 33.79
N ARG A 461 29.74 -29.36 34.36
CA ARG A 461 28.52 -30.14 34.63
C ARG A 461 27.50 -29.33 35.42
N ASP A 462 27.96 -28.61 36.44
CA ASP A 462 27.09 -27.87 37.34
C ASP A 462 26.76 -26.46 36.81
N CYS A 463 27.62 -25.85 35.99
CA CYS A 463 27.29 -24.65 35.22
C CYS A 463 26.18 -24.88 34.17
N ARG A 464 26.16 -26.05 33.51
CA ARG A 464 25.11 -26.44 32.53
C ARG A 464 23.91 -27.15 33.17
N ALA A 465 23.80 -27.13 34.50
CA ALA A 465 22.77 -27.83 35.27
C ALA A 465 21.33 -27.54 34.81
N ASP A 466 20.99 -26.26 34.64
CA ASP A 466 19.62 -25.83 34.27
C ASP A 466 19.33 -26.03 32.77
N GLU A 467 20.35 -25.95 31.92
CA GLU A 467 20.25 -26.25 30.49
C GLU A 467 19.95 -27.74 30.28
N ILE A 468 20.74 -28.62 30.89
CA ILE A 468 20.48 -30.08 30.89
C ILE A 468 19.11 -30.40 31.48
N LYS A 469 18.67 -29.69 32.53
CA LYS A 469 17.34 -29.89 33.12
C LYS A 469 16.21 -29.44 32.19
N GLY A 470 16.39 -28.33 31.46
CA GLY A 470 15.46 -27.86 30.45
C GLY A 470 15.33 -28.85 29.29
N LEU A 471 16.47 -29.26 28.71
CA LEU A 471 16.53 -30.22 27.60
C LEU A 471 16.01 -31.60 28.00
N ALA A 472 16.35 -32.09 29.19
CA ALA A 472 15.82 -33.35 29.70
C ALA A 472 14.30 -33.27 29.91
N LYS A 473 13.74 -32.13 30.33
CA LYS A 473 12.28 -31.97 30.39
C LYS A 473 11.67 -31.99 28.99
N VAL A 474 12.24 -31.29 28.02
CA VAL A 474 11.75 -31.31 26.62
C VAL A 474 11.77 -32.73 26.06
N VAL A 475 12.87 -33.47 26.23
CA VAL A 475 12.97 -34.87 25.77
C VAL A 475 12.00 -35.80 26.51
N VAL A 476 11.79 -35.61 27.82
CA VAL A 476 10.81 -36.41 28.58
C VAL A 476 9.37 -36.05 28.19
N ASP A 477 9.04 -34.77 28.01
CA ASP A 477 7.74 -34.31 27.52
C ASP A 477 7.48 -34.86 26.09
N GLU A 478 8.50 -34.86 25.21
CA GLU A 478 8.46 -35.50 23.87
C GLU A 478 8.22 -37.03 23.97
N MET A 479 8.99 -37.74 24.80
CA MET A 479 8.84 -39.19 24.99
C MET A 479 7.52 -39.56 25.67
N GLN A 480 6.96 -38.70 26.52
CA GLN A 480 5.64 -38.90 27.13
C GLN A 480 4.49 -38.54 26.20
N ALA A 481 4.67 -37.57 25.29
CA ALA A 481 3.73 -37.29 24.20
C ALA A 481 3.67 -38.43 23.17
N CYS A 482 4.72 -39.25 23.08
CA CYS A 482 4.72 -40.50 22.30
C CYS A 482 4.09 -41.70 23.04
N LYS A 483 3.38 -41.52 24.16
CA LYS A 483 2.52 -42.59 24.69
C LYS A 483 1.35 -42.80 23.73
N GLU A 484 1.24 -44.03 23.25
CA GLU A 484 0.39 -44.45 22.14
C GLU A 484 -1.10 -44.12 22.38
N GLU A 485 -1.69 -43.31 21.51
CA GLU A 485 -3.15 -43.28 21.33
C GLU A 485 -3.58 -44.60 20.69
N GLY A 486 -4.66 -45.20 21.19
CA GLY A 486 -5.15 -46.46 20.63
C GLY A 486 -5.55 -46.29 19.15
N PRO A 487 -5.33 -47.29 18.28
CA PRO A 487 -5.67 -47.20 16.85
C PRO A 487 -7.10 -46.74 16.56
N ALA A 488 -8.04 -47.11 17.43
CA ALA A 488 -9.44 -46.70 17.34
C ALA A 488 -9.66 -45.20 17.65
N GLU A 489 -8.98 -44.63 18.64
CA GLU A 489 -9.07 -43.21 19.01
C GLU A 489 -8.40 -42.33 17.95
N PHE A 490 -7.27 -42.80 17.40
CA PHE A 490 -6.59 -42.19 16.26
C PHE A 490 -7.52 -42.07 15.04
N MET A 491 -8.17 -43.17 14.64
CA MET A 491 -9.11 -43.19 13.53
C MET A 491 -10.38 -42.36 13.80
N ALA A 492 -10.92 -42.41 15.03
CA ALA A 492 -12.09 -41.62 15.41
C ALA A 492 -11.81 -40.10 15.31
N ARG A 493 -10.62 -39.65 15.72
CA ARG A 493 -10.21 -38.24 15.56
C ARG A 493 -10.07 -37.85 14.08
N ILE A 494 -9.49 -38.70 13.24
CA ILE A 494 -9.37 -38.43 11.79
C ILE A 494 -10.76 -38.26 11.16
N ILE A 495 -11.68 -39.20 11.40
CA ILE A 495 -13.06 -39.13 10.89
C ILE A 495 -13.74 -37.83 11.37
N SER A 496 -13.60 -37.49 12.65
CA SER A 496 -14.15 -36.25 13.21
C SER A 496 -13.59 -34.96 12.59
N GLN A 497 -12.36 -34.98 12.04
CA GLN A 497 -11.76 -33.82 11.38
C GLN A 497 -12.14 -33.69 9.89
N LEU A 498 -12.45 -34.81 9.23
CA LEU A 498 -12.81 -34.86 7.81
C LEU A 498 -14.30 -34.55 7.54
N GLY A 499 -15.15 -34.75 8.56
CA GLY A 499 -16.61 -34.50 8.49
C GLY A 499 -17.38 -35.62 7.78
N ASP A 500 -18.71 -35.62 7.95
CA ASP A 500 -19.54 -36.77 7.58
C ASP A 500 -19.56 -37.11 6.06
N GLU A 501 -19.48 -38.40 5.75
CA GLU A 501 -19.72 -38.94 4.40
C GLU A 501 -21.23 -39.01 4.11
N CYS A 502 -21.80 -37.93 3.59
CA CYS A 502 -23.19 -37.93 3.13
C CYS A 502 -23.30 -38.44 1.69
N ALA A 503 -24.11 -39.47 1.43
CA ALA A 503 -24.31 -40.09 0.10
C ALA A 503 -24.97 -39.19 -0.97
N SER A 504 -25.02 -37.87 -0.74
CA SER A 504 -25.52 -36.85 -1.65
C SER A 504 -24.66 -36.68 -2.92
N ASN A 505 -25.32 -36.36 -4.04
CA ASN A 505 -24.64 -35.95 -5.28
C ASN A 505 -24.03 -34.56 -5.11
N SER A 506 -22.72 -34.41 -5.34
CA SER A 506 -22.03 -33.11 -5.30
C SER A 506 -21.27 -32.85 -6.61
N MET A 507 -20.99 -31.57 -6.90
CA MET A 507 -20.04 -31.17 -7.95
C MET A 507 -18.60 -31.06 -7.41
N VAL A 508 -18.42 -31.08 -6.08
CA VAL A 508 -17.15 -30.81 -5.42
C VAL A 508 -16.93 -31.82 -4.31
N TYR A 509 -15.73 -32.36 -4.25
CA TYR A 509 -15.30 -33.31 -3.22
C TYR A 509 -13.91 -32.94 -2.70
N LEU A 510 -13.72 -33.09 -1.39
CA LEU A 510 -12.39 -33.21 -0.78
C LEU A 510 -12.19 -34.67 -0.40
N ILE A 511 -11.31 -35.35 -1.13
CA ILE A 511 -11.00 -36.77 -0.94
C ILE A 511 -9.74 -36.85 -0.09
N THR A 512 -9.69 -37.78 0.86
CA THR A 512 -8.51 -38.03 1.69
C THR A 512 -8.09 -39.48 1.59
N ILE A 513 -6.81 -39.72 1.35
CA ILE A 513 -6.18 -41.04 1.33
C ILE A 513 -5.12 -41.03 2.44
N SER A 514 -5.46 -41.64 3.56
CA SER A 514 -4.60 -41.75 4.75
C SER A 514 -3.76 -43.02 4.69
N ASN A 515 -2.56 -42.99 5.27
CA ASN A 515 -1.76 -44.21 5.36
C ASN A 515 -2.48 -45.29 6.19
N VAL A 516 -2.32 -46.54 5.79
CA VAL A 516 -2.91 -47.72 6.41
C VAL A 516 -1.92 -48.26 7.45
N LEU A 517 -2.42 -48.68 8.62
CA LEU A 517 -1.56 -49.23 9.68
C LEU A 517 -0.86 -50.52 9.20
N PRO A 518 0.40 -50.80 9.60
CA PRO A 518 1.15 -51.97 9.14
C PRO A 518 0.43 -53.31 9.36
N GLU A 519 -0.28 -53.46 10.48
CA GLU A 519 -1.11 -54.63 10.80
C GLU A 519 -2.26 -54.82 9.78
N THR A 520 -2.90 -53.71 9.39
CA THR A 520 -3.98 -53.71 8.40
C THR A 520 -3.44 -53.90 6.97
N LEU A 521 -2.23 -53.42 6.67
CA LEU A 521 -1.53 -53.74 5.41
C LEU A 521 -1.19 -55.23 5.32
N ALA A 522 -0.73 -55.85 6.40
CA ALA A 522 -0.48 -57.30 6.44
C ALA A 522 -1.77 -58.14 6.32
N ALA A 523 -2.91 -57.61 6.76
CA ALA A 523 -4.21 -58.28 6.75
C ALA A 523 -5.13 -57.91 5.57
N SER A 524 -4.70 -57.08 4.62
CA SER A 524 -5.55 -56.64 3.50
C SER A 524 -4.79 -56.40 2.20
N ALA A 525 -5.50 -56.46 1.07
CA ALA A 525 -4.95 -56.13 -0.25
C ALA A 525 -4.97 -54.61 -0.52
N LEU A 526 -4.55 -53.78 0.45
CA LEU A 526 -4.44 -52.32 0.28
C LEU A 526 -2.98 -51.94 -0.02
N ARG A 527 -2.77 -50.99 -0.93
CA ARG A 527 -1.42 -50.47 -1.27
C ARG A 527 -0.94 -49.49 -0.20
N ASP A 528 0.35 -49.55 0.14
CA ASP A 528 1.00 -48.55 0.98
C ASP A 528 1.00 -47.18 0.29
N VAL A 529 0.44 -46.18 0.97
CA VAL A 529 0.27 -44.81 0.47
C VAL A 529 1.62 -44.10 0.34
N ALA A 530 2.63 -44.49 1.12
CA ALA A 530 3.99 -43.96 1.00
C ALA A 530 4.72 -44.40 -0.28
N SER A 531 4.19 -45.40 -1.00
CA SER A 531 4.75 -45.90 -2.28
C SER A 531 4.22 -45.19 -3.53
N LEU A 532 3.42 -44.13 -3.36
CA LEU A 532 2.71 -43.44 -4.44
C LEU A 532 3.18 -41.99 -4.56
N SER A 533 3.29 -41.51 -5.79
CA SER A 533 3.47 -40.09 -6.11
C SER A 533 2.13 -39.34 -6.20
N ARG A 534 2.18 -38.01 -6.06
CA ARG A 534 1.03 -37.10 -6.26
C ARG A 534 0.34 -37.30 -7.61
N GLU A 535 1.10 -37.59 -8.67
CA GLU A 535 0.60 -37.81 -10.03
C GLU A 535 -0.08 -39.18 -10.21
N GLU A 536 0.49 -40.26 -9.65
CA GLU A 536 -0.18 -41.57 -9.61
C GLU A 536 -1.51 -41.48 -8.85
N VAL A 537 -1.54 -40.80 -7.69
CA VAL A 537 -2.77 -40.56 -6.93
C VAL A 537 -3.79 -39.78 -7.76
N GLY A 538 -3.36 -38.70 -8.44
CA GLY A 538 -4.22 -37.94 -9.35
C GLY A 538 -4.81 -38.81 -10.47
N THR A 539 -3.99 -39.66 -11.06
CA THR A 539 -4.38 -40.59 -12.13
C THR A 539 -5.40 -41.63 -11.65
N CYS A 540 -5.20 -42.21 -10.46
CA CYS A 540 -6.15 -43.15 -9.84
C CYS A 540 -7.52 -42.49 -9.58
N ILE A 541 -7.54 -41.21 -9.16
CA ILE A 541 -8.78 -40.46 -8.92
C ILE A 541 -9.51 -40.12 -10.22
N LEU A 542 -8.78 -39.72 -11.27
CA LEU A 542 -9.35 -39.46 -12.60
C LEU A 542 -10.01 -40.73 -13.16
N ASP A 543 -9.30 -41.86 -13.17
CA ASP A 543 -9.84 -43.14 -13.63
C ASP A 543 -11.04 -43.61 -12.80
N ALA A 544 -11.00 -43.46 -11.47
CA ALA A 544 -12.13 -43.84 -10.61
C ALA A 544 -13.41 -43.01 -10.86
N LEU A 545 -13.28 -41.76 -11.31
CA LEU A 545 -14.40 -40.86 -11.58
C LEU A 545 -14.95 -40.98 -13.01
N ASP A 546 -14.06 -41.13 -14.00
CA ASP A 546 -14.42 -41.28 -15.41
C ASP A 546 -14.87 -42.73 -15.72
N ASN A 547 -14.16 -43.74 -15.19
CA ASN A 547 -14.38 -45.18 -15.43
C ASN A 547 -14.82 -46.00 -14.19
N PRO A 548 -15.86 -45.58 -13.42
CA PRO A 548 -16.26 -46.26 -12.19
C PRO A 548 -16.88 -47.65 -12.45
N LEU A 549 -16.58 -48.60 -11.57
CA LEU A 549 -17.17 -49.94 -11.53
C LEU A 549 -18.70 -49.88 -11.32
N VAL A 550 -19.42 -50.69 -12.11
CA VAL A 550 -20.88 -50.76 -12.09
C VAL A 550 -21.35 -51.73 -11.01
N SER A 551 -22.44 -51.38 -10.31
CA SER A 551 -23.06 -52.26 -9.33
C SER A 551 -23.86 -53.38 -9.99
N ALA A 552 -23.58 -54.63 -9.64
CA ALA A 552 -24.35 -55.80 -10.08
C ALA A 552 -25.80 -55.84 -9.53
N ARG A 553 -26.15 -54.98 -8.57
CA ARG A 553 -27.53 -54.87 -8.04
C ARG A 553 -28.34 -53.80 -8.77
N GLY A 554 -29.19 -54.26 -9.68
CA GLY A 554 -30.54 -53.73 -9.91
C GLY A 554 -30.68 -52.26 -10.33
N GLY A 555 -30.34 -51.94 -11.57
CA GLY A 555 -30.73 -50.68 -12.21
C GLY A 555 -30.51 -50.72 -13.72
N ARG A 556 -31.48 -50.24 -14.50
CA ARG A 556 -31.39 -50.21 -15.97
C ARG A 556 -30.11 -49.45 -16.38
N PRO A 557 -29.18 -50.05 -17.15
CA PRO A 557 -27.94 -49.38 -17.51
C PRO A 557 -28.28 -48.11 -18.29
N ARG A 558 -27.91 -46.94 -17.76
CA ARG A 558 -27.89 -45.71 -18.55
C ARG A 558 -26.84 -45.89 -19.63
N THR A 559 -27.25 -45.78 -20.89
CA THR A 559 -26.35 -45.60 -22.03
C THR A 559 -25.40 -44.45 -21.71
N ARG A 560 -24.15 -44.80 -21.37
CA ARG A 560 -23.05 -43.84 -21.30
C ARG A 560 -22.35 -43.88 -22.64
N GLU A 561 -22.20 -42.72 -23.25
CA GLU A 561 -21.17 -42.51 -24.26
C GLU A 561 -19.82 -42.78 -23.59
N ALA A 562 -19.08 -43.76 -24.11
CA ALA A 562 -17.75 -44.07 -23.61
C ALA A 562 -16.80 -42.90 -23.93
N GLY A 563 -16.08 -42.39 -22.93
CA GLY A 563 -15.10 -41.31 -23.10
C GLY A 563 -15.50 -39.92 -22.59
N VAL A 564 -16.72 -39.72 -22.06
CA VAL A 564 -17.11 -38.42 -21.49
C VAL A 564 -16.39 -38.16 -20.15
N LYS A 565 -15.31 -37.37 -20.20
CA LYS A 565 -14.58 -36.88 -19.02
C LYS A 565 -15.50 -36.10 -18.08
N VAL A 566 -15.44 -36.43 -16.80
CA VAL A 566 -16.35 -35.94 -15.76
C VAL A 566 -15.69 -34.85 -14.90
N VAL A 567 -14.37 -34.97 -14.73
CA VAL A 567 -13.55 -34.06 -13.93
C VAL A 567 -13.20 -32.81 -14.73
N LYS A 568 -13.43 -31.64 -14.12
CA LYS A 568 -13.09 -30.34 -14.69
C LYS A 568 -11.73 -29.83 -14.20
N LYS A 569 -11.49 -29.95 -12.89
CA LYS A 569 -10.20 -29.62 -12.23
C LYS A 569 -9.94 -30.58 -11.08
N LEU A 570 -8.66 -30.89 -10.85
CA LEU A 570 -8.19 -31.74 -9.76
C LEU A 570 -6.86 -31.18 -9.23
N ALA A 571 -6.68 -31.22 -7.90
CA ALA A 571 -5.43 -30.85 -7.24
C ALA A 571 -5.12 -31.84 -6.11
N VAL A 572 -3.92 -32.41 -6.09
CA VAL A 572 -3.44 -33.37 -5.09
C VAL A 572 -2.37 -32.71 -4.23
N PHE A 573 -2.59 -32.70 -2.92
CA PHE A 573 -1.71 -32.18 -1.89
C PHE A 573 -1.17 -33.34 -1.05
N GLU A 574 0.15 -33.38 -0.87
CA GLU A 574 0.83 -34.34 0.01
C GLU A 574 1.16 -33.70 1.35
N GLU A 575 0.80 -34.36 2.44
CA GLU A 575 0.93 -33.82 3.79
C GLU A 575 1.54 -34.84 4.74
N GLU A 576 2.51 -34.40 5.55
CA GLU A 576 3.06 -35.19 6.65
C GLU A 576 2.10 -35.13 7.85
N HIS A 577 1.61 -36.28 8.30
CA HIS A 577 0.83 -36.38 9.53
C HIS A 577 1.73 -36.23 10.78
N ALA A 578 1.15 -36.05 11.97
CA ALA A 578 1.91 -35.97 13.23
C ALA A 578 2.80 -37.21 13.52
N SER A 579 2.46 -38.36 12.91
CA SER A 579 3.21 -39.61 12.91
C SER A 579 4.36 -39.66 11.88
N ARG A 580 4.64 -38.56 11.15
CA ARG A 580 5.60 -38.44 10.03
C ARG A 580 5.34 -39.37 8.84
N LEU A 581 4.12 -39.85 8.69
CA LEU A 581 3.70 -40.64 7.53
C LEU A 581 2.94 -39.74 6.54
N PRO A 582 3.12 -39.92 5.21
CA PRO A 582 2.42 -39.14 4.21
C PRO A 582 0.94 -39.52 4.12
N HIS A 583 0.10 -38.53 3.83
CA HIS A 583 -1.29 -38.71 3.41
C HIS A 583 -1.64 -37.68 2.34
N TYR A 584 -2.63 -38.01 1.51
CA TYR A 584 -3.04 -37.16 0.39
C TYR A 584 -4.41 -36.54 0.62
N HIS A 585 -4.50 -35.23 0.37
CA HIS A 585 -5.76 -34.52 0.20
C HIS A 585 -5.95 -34.16 -1.28
N ILE A 586 -7.10 -34.51 -1.85
CA ILE A 586 -7.41 -34.27 -3.26
C ILE A 586 -8.67 -33.40 -3.37
N ALA A 587 -8.52 -32.20 -3.90
CA ALA A 587 -9.62 -31.30 -4.21
C ALA A 587 -10.11 -31.53 -5.63
N VAL A 588 -11.37 -31.93 -5.81
CA VAL A 588 -11.96 -32.28 -7.11
C VAL A 588 -13.16 -31.38 -7.43
N LEU A 589 -13.20 -30.88 -8.67
CA LEU A 589 -14.35 -30.18 -9.26
C LEU A 589 -14.83 -30.92 -10.51
N LEU A 590 -16.11 -31.28 -10.55
CA LEU A 590 -16.77 -31.97 -11.66
C LEU A 590 -17.54 -30.99 -12.55
N PHE A 591 -17.81 -31.38 -13.80
CA PHE A 591 -18.71 -30.64 -14.69
C PHE A 591 -20.20 -30.71 -14.27
N GLN A 592 -20.59 -31.80 -13.59
CA GLN A 592 -21.98 -32.06 -13.16
C GLN A 592 -21.99 -32.77 -11.80
N ALA A 593 -23.07 -32.61 -11.04
CA ALA A 593 -23.21 -33.26 -9.73
C ALA A 593 -23.38 -34.78 -9.88
N ARG A 594 -22.57 -35.56 -9.16
CA ARG A 594 -22.62 -37.04 -9.13
C ARG A 594 -22.35 -37.54 -7.71
N GLY A 595 -22.73 -38.78 -7.42
CA GLY A 595 -22.43 -39.44 -6.14
C GLY A 595 -21.11 -40.21 -6.21
N PHE A 596 -20.39 -40.28 -5.09
CA PHE A 596 -19.03 -40.86 -5.04
C PHE A 596 -18.97 -42.37 -4.85
N ALA A 597 -20.08 -43.05 -4.52
CA ALA A 597 -20.06 -44.44 -4.05
C ALA A 597 -19.40 -45.43 -5.04
N SER A 598 -19.62 -45.28 -6.34
CA SER A 598 -19.00 -46.13 -7.37
C SER A 598 -17.53 -45.76 -7.63
N ALA A 599 -17.16 -44.49 -7.53
CA ALA A 599 -15.76 -44.05 -7.60
C ALA A 599 -14.95 -44.56 -6.39
N LYS A 600 -15.49 -44.42 -5.17
CA LYS A 600 -14.91 -44.96 -3.93
C LYS A 600 -14.76 -46.48 -3.97
N ARG A 601 -15.73 -47.21 -4.55
CA ARG A 601 -15.58 -48.65 -4.84
C ARG A 601 -14.42 -48.93 -5.79
N THR A 602 -14.33 -48.17 -6.88
CA THR A 602 -13.27 -48.32 -7.90
C THR A 602 -11.89 -48.09 -7.32
N LEU A 603 -11.71 -47.06 -6.47
CA LEU A 603 -10.46 -46.85 -5.74
C LEU A 603 -10.10 -48.06 -4.87
N ARG A 604 -11.06 -48.64 -4.16
CA ARG A 604 -10.81 -49.79 -3.27
C ARG A 604 -10.55 -51.11 -4.03
N GLU A 605 -11.29 -51.39 -5.09
CA GLU A 605 -11.25 -52.67 -5.81
C GLU A 605 -10.21 -52.70 -6.94
N ARG A 606 -10.05 -51.61 -7.71
CA ARG A 606 -9.10 -51.52 -8.84
C ARG A 606 -7.74 -50.99 -8.40
N HIS A 607 -7.74 -49.94 -7.59
CA HIS A 607 -6.50 -49.22 -7.20
C HIS A 607 -6.00 -49.57 -5.80
N GLN A 608 -6.71 -50.44 -5.06
CA GLN A 608 -6.34 -50.88 -3.71
C GLN A 608 -6.16 -49.73 -2.70
N LEU A 609 -6.89 -48.62 -2.90
CA LEU A 609 -6.80 -47.40 -2.09
C LEU A 609 -8.03 -47.21 -1.19
N ALA A 610 -7.78 -47.03 0.10
CA ALA A 610 -8.78 -46.58 1.06
C ALA A 610 -8.93 -45.05 0.98
N SER A 611 -10.14 -44.57 0.66
CA SER A 611 -10.42 -43.14 0.51
C SER A 611 -11.63 -42.68 1.34
N HIS A 612 -11.52 -41.53 1.98
CA HIS A 612 -12.62 -40.81 2.63
C HIS A 612 -13.08 -39.62 1.78
N TRP A 613 -14.40 -39.36 1.69
CA TRP A 613 -14.99 -38.36 0.77
C TRP A 613 -15.83 -37.32 1.53
N SER A 614 -15.24 -36.16 1.82
CA SER A 614 -15.94 -35.06 2.50
C SER A 614 -16.86 -34.31 1.54
N CYS A 615 -18.13 -34.19 1.92
CA CYS A 615 -19.18 -33.48 1.18
C CYS A 615 -19.43 -32.04 1.70
N SER A 616 -18.59 -31.58 2.65
CA SER A 616 -18.71 -30.27 3.29
C SER A 616 -18.46 -29.07 2.35
N HIS A 617 -17.77 -29.31 1.23
CA HIS A 617 -17.37 -28.29 0.28
C HIS A 617 -18.40 -28.09 -0.85
N THR A 618 -19.00 -26.90 -0.91
CA THR A 618 -20.03 -26.56 -1.92
C THR A 618 -19.49 -25.94 -3.21
N GLN A 619 -18.21 -25.57 -3.26
CA GLN A 619 -17.58 -24.81 -4.36
C GLN A 619 -16.10 -25.17 -4.49
N GLY A 620 -15.57 -25.29 -5.71
CA GLY A 620 -14.20 -25.79 -5.95
C GLY A 620 -13.11 -25.00 -5.21
N TRP A 621 -13.22 -23.67 -5.17
CA TRP A 621 -12.30 -22.80 -4.42
C TRP A 621 -12.18 -23.18 -2.94
N SER A 622 -13.24 -23.71 -2.32
CA SER A 622 -13.24 -24.01 -0.88
C SER A 622 -12.52 -25.31 -0.55
N ALA A 623 -12.61 -26.31 -1.43
CA ALA A 623 -11.83 -27.54 -1.32
C ALA A 623 -10.34 -27.26 -1.62
N LEU A 624 -10.05 -26.50 -2.67
CA LEU A 624 -8.67 -26.11 -3.01
C LEU A 624 -8.01 -25.30 -1.88
N ARG A 625 -8.76 -24.40 -1.24
CA ARG A 625 -8.28 -23.59 -0.10
C ARG A 625 -7.84 -24.43 1.11
N TYR A 626 -8.37 -25.64 1.28
CA TYR A 626 -7.97 -26.55 2.36
C TYR A 626 -6.53 -27.05 2.21
N GLY A 627 -6.08 -27.28 0.97
CA GLY A 627 -4.70 -27.67 0.65
C GLY A 627 -3.75 -26.48 0.52
N VAL A 628 -4.23 -25.31 0.06
CA VAL A 628 -3.37 -24.17 -0.29
C VAL A 628 -3.08 -23.20 0.88
N ILE A 629 -4.01 -23.01 1.83
CA ILE A 629 -3.89 -21.93 2.83
C ILE A 629 -3.65 -22.49 4.24
N PRO A 630 -2.49 -22.19 4.86
CA PRO A 630 -2.20 -22.66 6.21
C PRO A 630 -3.15 -22.01 7.24
N THR A 631 -3.51 -22.80 8.24
CA THR A 631 -4.40 -22.41 9.35
C THR A 631 -3.76 -22.71 10.70
N LEU A 632 -4.38 -22.26 11.80
CA LEU A 632 -3.88 -22.56 13.15
C LEU A 632 -3.88 -24.06 13.49
N HIS A 633 -4.70 -24.87 12.81
CA HIS A 633 -4.76 -26.32 12.99
C HIS A 633 -3.93 -27.09 11.96
N LYS A 634 -3.46 -26.42 10.91
CA LYS A 634 -2.69 -26.97 9.79
C LYS A 634 -1.69 -25.91 9.32
N PRO A 635 -0.55 -25.74 10.02
CA PRO A 635 0.41 -24.67 9.76
C PRO A 635 1.28 -24.93 8.52
N THR A 636 1.45 -26.20 8.15
CA THR A 636 2.18 -26.66 6.97
C THR A 636 1.17 -27.03 5.88
N VAL A 637 1.52 -26.73 4.64
CA VAL A 637 0.76 -27.05 3.41
C VAL A 637 1.74 -27.48 2.33
N ASP A 638 1.30 -28.30 1.37
CA ASP A 638 2.14 -28.75 0.26
C ASP A 638 2.59 -27.55 -0.60
N ALA A 639 3.91 -27.42 -0.78
CA ALA A 639 4.50 -26.36 -1.60
C ALA A 639 4.44 -26.67 -3.11
N SER A 640 4.27 -27.93 -3.48
CA SER A 640 4.29 -28.43 -4.86
C SER A 640 3.18 -29.45 -5.13
N PRO A 641 1.90 -29.06 -5.04
CA PRO A 641 0.78 -29.94 -5.34
C PRO A 641 0.75 -30.31 -6.83
N TYR A 642 0.26 -31.51 -7.13
CA TYR A 642 -0.04 -31.89 -8.52
C TYR A 642 -1.35 -31.25 -8.96
N LEU A 643 -1.36 -30.61 -10.14
CA LEU A 643 -2.48 -29.81 -10.64
C LEU A 643 -2.91 -30.29 -12.02
N TRP A 644 -4.22 -30.51 -12.19
CA TRP A 644 -4.80 -31.00 -13.42
C TRP A 644 -6.06 -30.21 -13.80
N SER A 645 -6.20 -29.90 -15.08
CA SER A 645 -7.31 -29.15 -15.66
C SER A 645 -7.73 -29.80 -16.98
N HIS A 646 -9.04 -29.94 -17.21
CA HIS A 646 -9.58 -30.52 -18.45
C HIS A 646 -9.05 -29.82 -19.72
N ASP A 647 -8.92 -28.50 -19.66
CA ASP A 647 -8.60 -27.64 -20.81
C ASP A 647 -7.07 -27.44 -20.98
N GLY A 648 -6.23 -28.15 -20.23
CA GLY A 648 -4.77 -27.99 -20.25
C GLY A 648 -4.23 -26.67 -19.67
N ALA A 649 -5.11 -25.72 -19.33
CA ALA A 649 -4.74 -24.42 -18.79
C ALA A 649 -4.06 -24.52 -17.41
N ALA A 650 -2.95 -23.78 -17.24
CA ALA A 650 -2.23 -23.68 -15.98
C ALA A 650 -3.12 -23.12 -14.86
N LEU A 651 -3.10 -23.75 -13.68
CA LEU A 651 -3.92 -23.39 -12.52
C LEU A 651 -3.11 -22.58 -11.50
N ASP A 652 -3.45 -21.30 -11.33
CA ASP A 652 -2.98 -20.52 -10.18
C ASP A 652 -3.75 -20.95 -8.92
N THR A 653 -3.09 -21.73 -8.06
CA THR A 653 -3.67 -22.27 -6.82
C THR A 653 -4.07 -21.18 -5.83
N PHE A 654 -3.39 -20.04 -5.82
CA PHE A 654 -3.73 -18.92 -4.94
C PHE A 654 -4.94 -18.17 -5.47
N ALA A 655 -5.02 -17.87 -6.77
CA ALA A 655 -6.16 -17.20 -7.37
C ALA A 655 -7.43 -18.08 -7.31
N GLU A 656 -7.33 -19.36 -7.66
CA GLU A 656 -8.43 -20.32 -7.67
C GLU A 656 -8.93 -20.68 -6.25
N SER A 657 -8.11 -20.53 -5.21
CA SER A 657 -8.53 -20.69 -3.81
C SER A 657 -9.17 -19.43 -3.21
N GLN A 658 -9.27 -18.33 -3.98
CA GLN A 658 -10.04 -17.16 -3.57
C GLN A 658 -11.53 -17.33 -3.88
N ARG A 659 -12.34 -17.04 -2.86
CA ARG A 659 -13.80 -17.03 -2.99
C ARG A 659 -14.25 -15.87 -3.88
N HIS A 660 -14.79 -16.17 -5.05
CA HIS A 660 -15.49 -15.19 -5.86
C HIS A 660 -16.67 -14.57 -5.09
N TYR A 661 -16.92 -13.28 -5.32
CA TYR A 661 -18.12 -12.62 -4.79
C TYR A 661 -19.38 -13.16 -5.46
N CYS A 662 -20.34 -13.59 -4.65
CA CYS A 662 -21.69 -13.98 -5.04
C CYS A 662 -22.66 -13.46 -3.97
N ALA A 663 -23.67 -12.69 -4.37
CA ALA A 663 -24.63 -12.06 -3.46
C ALA A 663 -25.40 -13.10 -2.63
N THR A 664 -25.92 -14.15 -3.26
CA THR A 664 -26.65 -15.26 -2.62
C THR A 664 -25.80 -15.98 -1.57
N LEU A 665 -24.55 -16.33 -1.88
CA LEU A 665 -23.65 -16.99 -0.93
C LEU A 665 -23.22 -16.07 0.22
N TRP A 666 -23.23 -14.74 0.02
CA TRP A 666 -22.99 -13.77 1.10
C TRP A 666 -24.21 -13.57 2.00
N LYS A 667 -25.42 -13.51 1.42
CA LYS A 667 -26.69 -13.48 2.15
C LYS A 667 -26.86 -14.72 3.02
N ARG A 668 -26.73 -15.92 2.44
CA ARG A 668 -26.83 -17.21 3.14
C ARG A 668 -25.84 -17.31 4.32
N ARG A 669 -24.58 -16.91 4.13
CA ARG A 669 -23.57 -16.90 5.21
C ARG A 669 -23.97 -16.00 6.39
N ARG A 670 -24.61 -14.86 6.12
CA ARG A 670 -25.10 -13.96 7.19
C ARG A 670 -26.22 -14.62 7.98
N GLU A 671 -27.17 -15.23 7.29
CA GLU A 671 -28.29 -15.96 7.89
C GLU A 671 -27.79 -17.15 8.72
N GLU A 672 -26.80 -17.90 8.24
CA GLU A 672 -26.12 -18.98 8.98
C GLU A 672 -25.42 -18.42 10.25
N ALA A 673 -24.65 -17.34 10.14
CA ALA A 673 -23.98 -16.72 11.30
C ALA A 673 -24.96 -16.09 12.31
N GLU A 674 -26.12 -15.59 11.87
CA GLU A 674 -27.19 -15.12 12.76
C GLU A 674 -27.89 -16.31 13.45
N LYS A 675 -28.09 -17.44 12.77
CA LYS A 675 -28.60 -18.69 13.35
C LYS A 675 -27.63 -19.25 14.40
N GLU A 676 -26.35 -19.37 14.10
CA GLU A 676 -25.30 -19.81 15.04
C GLU A 676 -25.24 -18.93 16.31
N LYS A 677 -25.35 -17.61 16.14
CA LYS A 677 -25.41 -16.65 17.25
C LYS A 677 -26.68 -16.83 18.10
N SER A 678 -27.82 -17.13 17.46
CA SER A 678 -29.08 -17.37 18.15
C SER A 678 -29.08 -18.71 18.89
N ALA A 679 -28.31 -19.69 18.40
CA ALA A 679 -28.03 -20.97 19.04
C ALA A 679 -27.00 -20.91 20.18
N GLY A 680 -26.56 -19.71 20.60
CA GLY A 680 -25.69 -19.53 21.77
C GLY A 680 -24.20 -19.82 21.55
N VAL A 681 -23.77 -20.17 20.34
CA VAL A 681 -22.35 -20.37 20.03
C VAL A 681 -21.59 -19.04 20.19
N PRO A 682 -20.43 -19.00 20.88
CA PRO A 682 -19.67 -17.77 21.15
C PRO A 682 -18.93 -17.23 19.91
N ALA A 683 -19.66 -16.96 18.83
CA ALA A 683 -19.15 -16.36 17.60
C ALA A 683 -18.75 -14.89 17.83
N LYS A 684 -17.62 -14.47 17.22
CA LYS A 684 -17.20 -13.06 17.21
C LYS A 684 -18.33 -12.21 16.60
N ARG A 685 -18.74 -11.14 17.27
CA ARG A 685 -19.77 -10.19 16.82
C ARG A 685 -19.45 -9.59 15.44
N ALA A 686 -19.88 -10.25 14.38
CA ALA A 686 -19.91 -9.71 13.03
C ALA A 686 -20.82 -8.47 13.04
N LYS A 687 -20.33 -7.37 12.45
CA LYS A 687 -21.12 -6.15 12.27
C LYS A 687 -21.63 -6.14 10.84
N PHE A 688 -22.89 -5.75 10.64
CA PHE A 688 -23.43 -5.50 9.32
C PHE A 688 -22.59 -4.43 8.59
N THR A 689 -22.17 -4.72 7.35
CA THR A 689 -21.23 -3.92 6.58
C THR A 689 -21.85 -3.32 5.31
N LYS A 690 -21.10 -2.46 4.60
CA LYS A 690 -21.48 -2.01 3.24
C LYS A 690 -21.64 -3.20 2.28
N LEU A 691 -20.75 -4.19 2.34
CA LEU A 691 -20.82 -5.39 1.47
C LEU A 691 -22.06 -6.25 1.75
N ASP A 692 -22.53 -6.28 3.00
CA ASP A 692 -23.82 -6.90 3.33
C ASP A 692 -24.97 -6.20 2.64
N LEU A 693 -25.03 -4.86 2.74
CA LEU A 693 -26.05 -4.07 2.07
C LEU A 693 -25.99 -4.23 0.54
N THR A 694 -24.79 -4.17 -0.05
CA THR A 694 -24.57 -4.42 -1.49
C THR A 694 -25.07 -5.81 -1.89
N SER A 695 -24.82 -6.85 -1.08
CA SER A 695 -25.32 -8.20 -1.40
C SER A 695 -26.85 -8.30 -1.38
N ILE A 696 -27.53 -7.54 -0.52
CA ILE A 696 -29.00 -7.51 -0.48
C ILE A 696 -29.55 -6.70 -1.64
N ILE A 697 -28.98 -5.52 -1.93
CA ILE A 697 -29.35 -4.70 -3.09
C ILE A 697 -29.31 -5.52 -4.38
N LEU A 698 -28.25 -6.31 -4.57
CA LEU A 698 -28.07 -7.15 -5.75
C LEU A 698 -28.91 -8.44 -5.76
N HIS A 699 -29.22 -9.00 -4.59
CA HIS A 699 -30.05 -10.21 -4.50
C HIS A 699 -31.54 -9.92 -4.68
N GLU A 700 -32.01 -8.76 -4.19
CA GLU A 700 -33.42 -8.37 -4.18
C GLU A 700 -33.74 -7.28 -5.25
N ASP A 701 -32.80 -7.02 -6.18
CA ASP A 701 -32.89 -6.03 -7.27
C ASP A 701 -33.39 -4.62 -6.84
N LEU A 702 -32.85 -4.11 -5.74
CA LEU A 702 -33.31 -2.86 -5.12
C LEU A 702 -32.78 -1.64 -5.89
N LYS A 703 -33.61 -1.06 -6.76
CA LYS A 703 -33.21 0.04 -7.66
C LYS A 703 -33.29 1.45 -7.07
N SER A 704 -33.92 1.64 -5.90
CA SER A 704 -34.17 2.98 -5.33
C SER A 704 -33.92 3.05 -3.82
N LYS A 705 -33.66 4.27 -3.33
CA LYS A 705 -33.51 4.52 -1.87
C LYS A 705 -34.78 4.12 -1.10
N ALA A 706 -35.95 4.32 -1.69
CA ALA A 706 -37.23 3.94 -1.09
C ALA A 706 -37.33 2.41 -0.95
N ALA A 707 -37.06 1.66 -2.02
CA ALA A 707 -37.06 0.19 -1.99
C ALA A 707 -36.07 -0.38 -0.97
N VAL A 708 -34.88 0.24 -0.82
CA VAL A 708 -33.94 -0.16 0.25
C VAL A 708 -34.51 0.12 1.65
N MET A 709 -35.17 1.26 1.87
CA MET A 709 -35.75 1.57 3.18
C MET A 709 -36.95 0.66 3.50
N GLU A 710 -37.83 0.42 2.54
CA GLU A 710 -38.97 -0.50 2.64
C GLU A 710 -38.51 -1.93 2.96
N TYR A 711 -37.54 -2.46 2.21
CA TYR A 711 -36.96 -3.78 2.49
C TYR A 711 -36.38 -3.85 3.90
N VAL A 712 -35.69 -2.79 4.35
CA VAL A 712 -35.09 -2.73 5.70
C VAL A 712 -36.17 -2.70 6.79
N GLN A 713 -37.29 -2.04 6.57
CA GLN A 713 -38.43 -2.01 7.50
C GLN A 713 -39.13 -3.37 7.57
N ASN A 714 -39.38 -4.01 6.42
CA ASN A 714 -40.19 -5.22 6.33
C ASN A 714 -39.40 -6.52 6.58
N LYS A 715 -38.11 -6.55 6.23
CA LYS A 715 -37.25 -7.76 6.20
C LYS A 715 -35.85 -7.55 6.79
N GLY A 716 -35.52 -6.36 7.28
CA GLY A 716 -34.18 -6.04 7.80
C GLY A 716 -33.99 -6.42 9.26
N THR A 717 -32.86 -7.05 9.60
CA THR A 717 -32.48 -7.34 11.00
C THR A 717 -32.08 -6.07 11.76
N GLU A 718 -32.09 -6.09 13.09
CA GLU A 718 -31.75 -4.92 13.94
C GLU A 718 -30.40 -4.27 13.56
N ALA A 719 -29.40 -5.09 13.21
CA ALA A 719 -28.09 -4.62 12.77
C ALA A 719 -28.14 -3.93 11.39
N MET A 720 -28.98 -4.43 10.48
CA MET A 720 -29.23 -3.85 9.16
C MET A 720 -30.01 -2.52 9.27
N GLN A 721 -31.08 -2.50 10.06
CA GLN A 721 -31.86 -1.29 10.36
C GLN A 721 -30.97 -0.19 10.95
N THR A 722 -30.15 -0.55 11.96
CA THR A 722 -29.17 0.35 12.57
C THR A 722 -28.15 0.86 11.54
N PHE A 723 -27.62 0.00 10.67
CA PHE A 723 -26.65 0.42 9.65
C PHE A 723 -27.27 1.39 8.63
N VAL A 724 -28.45 1.08 8.11
CA VAL A 724 -29.13 1.89 7.10
C VAL A 724 -29.59 3.24 7.66
N SER A 725 -30.11 3.26 8.89
CA SER A 725 -30.44 4.51 9.62
C SER A 725 -29.21 5.43 9.75
N ASN A 726 -28.07 4.89 10.22
CA ASN A 726 -26.83 5.67 10.36
C ASN A 726 -26.23 6.16 9.02
N ASN A 727 -26.56 5.50 7.90
CA ASN A 727 -26.00 5.82 6.57
C ASN A 727 -27.04 6.37 5.58
N GLN A 728 -28.21 6.82 6.05
CA GLN A 728 -29.37 7.15 5.20
C GLN A 728 -29.09 8.21 4.10
N ARG A 729 -28.13 9.11 4.33
CA ARG A 729 -27.67 10.13 3.35
C ARG A 729 -26.82 9.53 2.22
N LYS A 730 -26.11 8.41 2.48
CA LYS A 730 -25.22 7.70 1.55
C LYS A 730 -25.90 6.57 0.79
N LEU A 731 -27.18 6.29 1.02
CA LEU A 731 -27.85 5.18 0.32
C LEU A 731 -27.88 5.33 -1.21
N LYS A 732 -27.88 6.56 -1.74
CA LYS A 732 -27.74 6.79 -3.19
C LYS A 732 -26.34 6.41 -3.70
N GLU A 733 -25.29 6.78 -2.97
CA GLU A 733 -23.88 6.37 -3.22
C GLU A 733 -23.80 4.83 -3.22
N PHE A 734 -24.34 4.17 -2.19
CA PHE A 734 -24.29 2.71 -2.05
C PHE A 734 -25.14 1.93 -3.08
N LEU A 735 -26.20 2.53 -3.61
CA LEU A 735 -26.98 1.97 -4.72
C LEU A 735 -26.19 2.03 -6.02
N GLN A 736 -25.57 3.17 -6.33
CA GLN A 736 -24.70 3.32 -7.49
C GLN A 736 -23.51 2.36 -7.39
N ASP A 737 -22.81 2.34 -6.26
CA ASP A 737 -21.70 1.42 -6.00
C ASP A 737 -22.09 -0.05 -6.21
N ALA A 738 -23.32 -0.44 -5.85
CA ALA A 738 -23.81 -1.80 -6.05
C ALA A 738 -24.08 -2.10 -7.53
N GLN A 739 -24.72 -1.19 -8.25
CA GLN A 739 -24.95 -1.30 -9.70
C GLN A 739 -23.63 -1.35 -10.46
N ASP A 740 -22.69 -0.46 -10.15
CA ASP A 740 -21.34 -0.44 -10.72
C ASP A 740 -20.60 -1.76 -10.41
N TRP A 741 -20.71 -2.28 -9.19
CA TRP A 741 -20.10 -3.57 -8.80
C TRP A 741 -20.69 -4.77 -9.56
N ALA A 742 -21.99 -4.75 -9.87
CA ALA A 742 -22.63 -5.79 -10.68
C ALA A 742 -22.24 -5.66 -12.16
N ALA A 743 -22.26 -4.44 -12.70
CA ALA A 743 -21.89 -4.14 -14.07
C ALA A 743 -20.39 -4.32 -14.34
N ALA A 744 -19.52 -4.19 -13.32
CA ALA A 744 -18.06 -4.14 -13.44
C ALA A 744 -17.44 -5.22 -14.34
N ARG A 745 -17.98 -6.45 -14.35
CA ARG A 745 -17.49 -7.51 -15.26
C ARG A 745 -17.84 -7.25 -16.72
N ALA A 746 -19.07 -6.81 -16.99
CA ALA A 746 -19.53 -6.45 -18.33
C ALA A 746 -18.84 -5.16 -18.81
N THR A 747 -18.72 -4.15 -17.94
CA THR A 747 -18.00 -2.91 -18.23
C THR A 747 -16.53 -3.20 -18.54
N ALA A 748 -15.82 -3.96 -17.70
CA ALA A 748 -14.43 -4.33 -17.94
C ALA A 748 -14.23 -5.23 -19.17
N ALA A 749 -15.21 -6.05 -19.55
CA ALA A 749 -15.19 -6.79 -20.81
C ALA A 749 -15.33 -5.84 -22.01
N ALA A 750 -16.30 -4.92 -21.96
CA ALA A 750 -16.49 -3.90 -22.98
C ALA A 750 -15.27 -2.97 -23.10
N ASP A 751 -14.60 -2.61 -21.99
CA ASP A 751 -13.44 -1.70 -21.98
C ASP A 751 -12.15 -2.33 -22.52
N ARG A 752 -12.13 -3.66 -22.67
CA ARG A 752 -11.10 -4.43 -23.40
C ARG A 752 -11.39 -4.58 -24.89
N GLU A 753 -12.67 -4.54 -25.28
CA GLU A 753 -13.07 -4.51 -26.70
C GLU A 753 -12.56 -3.21 -27.33
N SER A 754 -11.81 -3.31 -28.44
CA SER A 754 -11.34 -2.11 -29.14
C SER A 754 -12.52 -1.40 -29.80
N ASP A 755 -12.37 -0.09 -30.01
CA ASP A 755 -13.45 0.71 -30.61
C ASP A 755 -13.69 0.32 -32.09
N TRP A 756 -12.72 -0.34 -32.73
CA TRP A 756 -12.87 -0.97 -34.05
C TRP A 756 -13.57 -2.33 -34.01
N ASP A 757 -13.30 -3.16 -33.00
CA ASP A 757 -13.99 -4.46 -32.83
C ASP A 757 -15.48 -4.24 -32.53
N LEU A 758 -15.79 -3.27 -31.67
CA LEU A 758 -17.15 -2.81 -31.38
C LEU A 758 -17.88 -2.34 -32.66
N LEU A 759 -17.18 -1.58 -33.53
CA LEU A 759 -17.70 -1.18 -34.84
C LEU A 759 -17.95 -2.40 -35.73
N CYS A 760 -16.98 -3.31 -35.87
CA CYS A 760 -17.10 -4.49 -36.72
C CYS A 760 -18.23 -5.43 -36.25
N ARG A 761 -18.36 -5.66 -34.94
CA ARG A 761 -19.46 -6.43 -34.34
C ARG A 761 -20.82 -5.77 -34.60
N THR A 762 -20.89 -4.45 -34.49
CA THR A 762 -22.13 -3.68 -34.76
C THR A 762 -22.48 -3.67 -36.25
N ALA A 763 -21.48 -3.66 -37.14
CA ALA A 763 -21.63 -3.79 -38.60
C ALA A 763 -22.07 -5.19 -39.04
N SER A 764 -21.86 -6.21 -38.21
CA SER A 764 -22.33 -7.59 -38.45
C SER A 764 -23.71 -7.87 -37.85
N GLY A 765 -24.25 -6.95 -37.05
CA GLY A 765 -25.61 -7.02 -36.51
C GLY A 765 -26.66 -6.55 -37.52
N PRO A 766 -27.92 -7.01 -37.40
CA PRO A 766 -29.01 -6.53 -38.24
C PRO A 766 -29.30 -5.05 -37.99
N CYS A 767 -29.70 -4.34 -39.05
CA CYS A 767 -30.17 -2.96 -38.92
C CYS A 767 -31.50 -2.92 -38.13
N PRO A 768 -31.62 -2.11 -37.05
CA PRO A 768 -32.86 -2.02 -36.28
C PRO A 768 -34.05 -1.41 -37.06
N HIS A 769 -33.79 -0.77 -38.19
CA HIS A 769 -34.82 -0.17 -39.07
C HIS A 769 -35.03 -0.97 -40.37
N GLY A 770 -34.41 -2.15 -40.51
CA GLY A 770 -34.52 -3.02 -41.69
C GLY A 770 -34.07 -2.35 -43.00
N ALA A 771 -34.68 -2.78 -44.12
CA ALA A 771 -34.40 -2.25 -45.45
C ALA A 771 -34.83 -0.78 -45.64
N SER A 772 -35.84 -0.34 -44.88
CA SER A 772 -36.40 1.03 -44.85
C SER A 772 -35.59 2.02 -44.00
N CYS A 773 -34.34 1.70 -43.67
CA CYS A 773 -33.51 2.55 -42.81
C CYS A 773 -33.25 3.93 -43.44
N SER A 774 -33.88 4.98 -42.88
CA SER A 774 -33.74 6.37 -43.32
C SER A 774 -32.29 6.85 -43.33
N TYR A 775 -31.48 6.52 -42.32
CA TYR A 775 -30.04 6.76 -42.32
C TYR A 775 -29.32 6.13 -43.52
N ALA A 776 -29.60 4.87 -43.85
CA ALA A 776 -28.89 4.16 -44.92
C ALA A 776 -29.20 4.74 -46.30
N ALA A 777 -30.42 5.27 -46.49
CA ALA A 777 -30.79 6.02 -47.68
C ALA A 777 -30.14 7.42 -47.70
N ALA A 778 -30.17 8.15 -46.58
CA ALA A 778 -29.54 9.46 -46.45
C ALA A 778 -28.03 9.41 -46.67
N ALA A 779 -27.32 8.45 -46.06
CA ALA A 779 -25.88 8.28 -46.20
C ALA A 779 -25.49 7.96 -47.65
N ARG A 780 -26.21 7.05 -48.33
CA ARG A 780 -26.03 6.77 -49.77
C ARG A 780 -26.17 8.05 -50.60
N ARG A 781 -27.28 8.77 -50.44
CA ARG A 781 -27.54 10.03 -51.14
C ARG A 781 -26.49 11.11 -50.87
N ILE A 782 -25.96 11.21 -49.64
CA ILE A 782 -24.89 12.14 -49.30
C ILE A 782 -23.60 11.80 -50.05
N PHE A 783 -23.21 10.53 -50.13
CA PHE A 783 -22.02 10.12 -50.90
C PHE A 783 -22.23 10.32 -52.41
N GLU A 784 -23.36 9.86 -52.95
CA GLU A 784 -23.72 10.00 -54.38
C GLU A 784 -23.66 11.47 -54.84
N MET A 785 -24.34 12.38 -54.13
CA MET A 785 -24.37 13.80 -54.45
C MET A 785 -23.02 14.53 -54.24
N ASN A 786 -22.07 13.91 -53.54
CA ASN A 786 -20.74 14.48 -53.27
C ASN A 786 -19.60 13.64 -53.89
N THR A 787 -19.87 12.78 -54.87
CA THR A 787 -18.85 11.85 -55.42
C THR A 787 -17.57 12.54 -55.89
N GLY A 788 -17.66 13.76 -56.43
CA GLY A 788 -16.50 14.57 -56.86
C GLY A 788 -15.78 15.37 -55.77
N SER A 789 -16.26 15.37 -54.52
CA SER A 789 -15.70 16.15 -53.40
C SER A 789 -15.46 15.35 -52.10
N LEU A 790 -16.16 14.22 -51.94
CA LEU A 790 -16.12 13.32 -50.79
C LEU A 790 -15.93 11.86 -51.23
N SER A 791 -14.72 11.33 -51.08
CA SER A 791 -14.51 9.87 -51.19
C SER A 791 -15.00 9.18 -49.92
N LYS A 792 -16.01 8.31 -50.08
CA LYS A 792 -16.52 7.40 -49.05
C LYS A 792 -15.40 6.54 -48.44
N GLU A 793 -14.50 6.08 -49.29
CA GLU A 793 -13.44 5.13 -48.96
C GLU A 793 -12.32 5.83 -48.17
N ALA A 794 -11.87 7.00 -48.63
CA ALA A 794 -10.88 7.79 -47.91
C ALA A 794 -11.38 8.23 -46.52
N LEU A 795 -12.67 8.59 -46.40
CA LEU A 795 -13.29 8.89 -45.11
C LEU A 795 -13.36 7.64 -44.21
N ALA A 796 -13.75 6.48 -44.74
CA ALA A 796 -13.80 5.23 -44.00
C ALA A 796 -12.41 4.81 -43.48
N LEU A 797 -11.35 4.98 -44.28
CA LEU A 797 -9.97 4.70 -43.88
C LEU A 797 -9.47 5.63 -42.78
N SER A 798 -9.74 6.94 -42.89
CA SER A 798 -9.38 7.92 -41.86
C SER A 798 -10.10 7.63 -40.53
N LEU A 799 -11.40 7.31 -40.59
CA LEU A 799 -12.17 6.87 -39.43
C LEU A 799 -11.63 5.57 -38.83
N ARG A 800 -11.33 4.54 -39.63
CA ARG A 800 -10.71 3.28 -39.19
C ARG A 800 -9.37 3.53 -38.49
N ALA A 801 -8.49 4.30 -39.11
CA ALA A 801 -7.16 4.57 -38.58
C ALA A 801 -7.24 5.26 -37.20
N VAL A 802 -8.09 6.27 -37.07
CA VAL A 802 -8.33 6.99 -35.82
C VAL A 802 -9.03 6.12 -34.76
N LEU A 803 -9.92 5.20 -35.14
CA LEU A 803 -10.53 4.24 -34.21
C LEU A 803 -9.54 3.17 -33.71
N LEU A 804 -8.56 2.77 -34.53
CA LEU A 804 -7.54 1.78 -34.16
C LEU A 804 -6.38 2.37 -33.34
N LYS A 805 -5.94 3.59 -33.67
CA LYS A 805 -4.68 4.17 -33.14
C LYS A 805 -4.85 5.48 -32.37
N GLY A 806 -6.04 6.09 -32.44
CA GLY A 806 -6.26 7.46 -31.99
C GLY A 806 -5.57 8.52 -32.88
N PRO A 807 -5.83 9.81 -32.63
CA PRO A 807 -5.09 10.91 -33.25
C PRO A 807 -3.58 10.85 -32.97
N SER A 808 -2.76 11.03 -34.00
CA SER A 808 -1.30 11.08 -33.90
C SER A 808 -0.67 11.90 -35.03
N LYS A 809 0.66 12.06 -35.04
CA LYS A 809 1.39 12.72 -36.15
C LYS A 809 1.09 12.07 -37.52
N THR A 810 0.87 10.76 -37.56
CA THR A 810 0.64 9.97 -38.79
C THR A 810 -0.84 9.60 -38.98
N THR A 811 -1.67 9.75 -37.96
CA THR A 811 -3.10 9.43 -37.98
C THR A 811 -3.88 10.69 -37.63
N ARG A 812 -4.18 11.52 -38.64
CA ARG A 812 -4.85 12.80 -38.47
C ARG A 812 -6.34 12.60 -38.20
N THR A 813 -6.97 13.60 -37.57
CA THR A 813 -8.39 13.51 -37.22
C THR A 813 -9.28 13.90 -38.41
N PRO A 814 -10.25 13.07 -38.83
CA PRO A 814 -11.17 13.44 -39.91
C PRO A 814 -12.01 14.67 -39.53
N LEU A 815 -11.97 15.68 -40.39
CA LEU A 815 -12.73 16.92 -40.31
C LEU A 815 -13.60 17.05 -41.56
N ILE A 816 -14.91 16.84 -41.41
CA ILE A 816 -15.87 16.94 -42.52
C ILE A 816 -16.38 18.40 -42.60
N VAL A 817 -16.07 19.10 -43.69
CA VAL A 817 -16.37 20.52 -43.89
C VAL A 817 -17.38 20.75 -45.02
N GLY A 818 -18.09 21.87 -44.98
CA GLY A 818 -18.94 22.31 -46.10
C GLY A 818 -20.11 23.20 -45.67
N PRO A 819 -20.94 23.71 -46.60
CA PRO A 819 -22.12 24.53 -46.32
C PRO A 819 -23.16 23.89 -45.37
N THR A 820 -24.12 24.68 -44.89
CA THR A 820 -25.27 24.14 -44.12
C THR A 820 -26.11 23.18 -44.98
N ASN A 821 -26.72 22.16 -44.38
CA ASN A 821 -27.55 21.13 -45.02
C ASN A 821 -26.84 20.23 -46.05
N THR A 822 -25.55 19.93 -45.83
CA THR A 822 -24.75 19.00 -46.67
C THR A 822 -24.55 17.60 -46.06
N GLY A 823 -25.23 17.26 -44.95
CA GLY A 823 -25.21 15.91 -44.36
C GLY A 823 -24.00 15.54 -43.50
N LYS A 824 -23.00 16.42 -43.36
CA LYS A 824 -21.75 16.20 -42.58
C LYS A 824 -21.99 15.56 -41.21
N THR A 825 -22.84 16.18 -40.40
CA THR A 825 -23.16 15.73 -39.04
C THR A 825 -24.01 14.47 -39.08
N THR A 826 -24.97 14.39 -40.01
CA THR A 826 -25.83 13.20 -40.22
C THR A 826 -25.01 11.94 -40.42
N LEU A 827 -23.93 11.97 -41.22
CA LEU A 827 -23.06 10.81 -41.46
C LEU A 827 -22.50 10.18 -40.18
N ILE A 828 -22.14 10.99 -39.18
CA ILE A 828 -21.34 10.58 -38.01
C ILE A 828 -22.08 10.63 -36.67
N LEU A 829 -23.27 11.24 -36.60
CA LEU A 829 -24.12 11.20 -35.40
C LEU A 829 -24.38 9.80 -34.83
N PRO A 830 -24.46 8.71 -35.63
CA PRO A 830 -24.65 7.38 -35.05
C PRO A 830 -23.51 6.87 -34.16
N PHE A 831 -22.37 7.57 -34.05
CA PHE A 831 -21.38 7.28 -33.00
C PHE A 831 -21.95 7.43 -31.58
N ASP A 832 -22.98 8.28 -31.38
CA ASP A 832 -23.71 8.38 -30.10
C ASP A 832 -24.51 7.12 -29.76
N LYS A 833 -24.93 6.38 -30.79
CA LYS A 833 -25.61 5.08 -30.64
C LYS A 833 -24.61 3.93 -30.53
N LEU A 834 -23.43 4.04 -31.14
CA LEU A 834 -22.35 3.03 -31.07
C LEU A 834 -21.68 3.00 -29.69
N PHE A 835 -21.19 4.15 -29.21
CA PHE A 835 -20.47 4.25 -27.93
C PHE A 835 -21.38 4.59 -26.74
N GLY A 836 -22.58 5.11 -27.01
CA GLY A 836 -23.48 5.71 -26.03
C GLY A 836 -23.13 7.18 -25.75
N ALA A 837 -24.11 8.08 -25.83
CA ALA A 837 -23.94 9.52 -25.65
C ALA A 837 -23.18 9.91 -24.35
N ASN A 838 -23.31 9.12 -23.28
CA ASN A 838 -22.57 9.34 -22.04
C ASN A 838 -21.05 9.09 -22.17
N ARG A 839 -20.61 8.26 -23.13
CA ARG A 839 -19.20 7.97 -23.43
C ARG A 839 -18.67 8.74 -24.65
N VAL A 840 -19.52 9.44 -25.39
CA VAL A 840 -19.09 10.41 -26.41
C VAL A 840 -18.80 11.78 -25.77
N PHE A 841 -17.72 12.43 -26.20
CA PHE A 841 -17.36 13.79 -25.81
C PHE A 841 -17.74 14.78 -26.93
N HIS A 842 -18.84 15.48 -26.72
CA HIS A 842 -19.32 16.52 -27.63
C HIS A 842 -18.50 17.81 -27.52
N LYS A 843 -18.68 18.68 -28.52
CA LYS A 843 -18.04 20.00 -28.58
C LYS A 843 -18.33 20.79 -27.28
N PRO A 844 -17.31 21.30 -26.56
CA PRO A 844 -17.55 22.10 -25.36
C PRO A 844 -18.20 23.45 -25.70
N ALA A 845 -18.82 24.07 -24.70
CA ALA A 845 -19.33 25.44 -24.82
C ALA A 845 -18.17 26.42 -25.06
N LEU A 846 -18.38 27.37 -25.98
CA LEU A 846 -17.43 28.44 -26.25
C LEU A 846 -17.22 29.31 -24.98
N GLY A 847 -15.99 29.74 -24.72
CA GLY A 847 -15.61 30.51 -23.53
C GLY A 847 -15.53 29.69 -22.23
N SER A 848 -15.65 28.35 -22.28
CA SER A 848 -15.66 27.51 -21.08
C SER A 848 -14.27 27.28 -20.49
N LYS A 849 -14.01 27.87 -19.30
CA LYS A 849 -12.74 27.73 -18.54
C LYS A 849 -12.36 26.30 -18.15
N PHE A 850 -13.29 25.34 -18.22
CA PHE A 850 -13.03 23.93 -17.88
C PHE A 850 -13.48 22.99 -19.03
N ALA A 851 -13.35 23.46 -20.28
CA ALA A 851 -13.87 22.80 -21.48
C ALA A 851 -13.56 21.29 -21.56
N LEU A 852 -12.33 20.89 -21.26
CA LEU A 852 -11.86 19.50 -21.39
C LEU A 852 -12.07 18.63 -20.14
N ARG A 853 -12.57 19.17 -19.02
CA ARG A 853 -12.76 18.40 -17.77
C ARG A 853 -13.64 17.17 -17.97
N ASN A 854 -14.67 17.26 -18.81
CA ASN A 854 -15.58 16.15 -19.09
C ASN A 854 -14.99 15.08 -20.02
N LEU A 855 -13.83 15.32 -20.65
CA LEU A 855 -13.10 14.32 -21.45
C LEU A 855 -12.50 13.22 -20.56
N MET A 856 -12.12 13.58 -19.32
CA MET A 856 -11.57 12.65 -18.32
C MET A 856 -12.60 11.66 -17.75
N ASN A 857 -13.90 11.87 -17.99
CA ASN A 857 -14.99 11.06 -17.40
C ASN A 857 -15.34 9.87 -18.30
N ASP A 858 -14.43 8.89 -18.40
CA ASP A 858 -14.64 7.63 -19.15
C ASP A 858 -15.17 7.82 -20.58
N LYS A 859 -14.62 8.81 -21.29
CA LYS A 859 -14.98 9.09 -22.69
C LYS A 859 -14.21 8.16 -23.62
N ARG A 860 -14.92 7.58 -24.58
CA ARG A 860 -14.37 6.69 -25.63
C ARG A 860 -14.17 7.37 -26.98
N PHE A 861 -14.88 8.46 -27.25
CA PHE A 861 -14.88 9.02 -28.59
C PHE A 861 -15.14 10.54 -28.55
N ILE A 862 -14.41 11.31 -29.37
CA ILE A 862 -14.65 12.75 -29.55
C ILE A 862 -15.53 12.96 -30.79
N LEU A 863 -16.65 13.66 -30.60
CA LEU A 863 -17.57 14.05 -31.68
C LEU A 863 -17.86 15.55 -31.60
N TRP A 864 -17.05 16.38 -32.25
CA TRP A 864 -17.27 17.83 -32.24
C TRP A 864 -18.11 18.27 -33.44
N GLY A 865 -19.41 18.41 -33.19
CA GLY A 865 -20.39 18.98 -34.12
C GLY A 865 -20.20 20.49 -34.32
N ASP A 866 -20.12 20.93 -35.59
CA ASP A 866 -19.92 22.33 -36.00
C ASP A 866 -18.83 23.06 -35.20
N TYR A 867 -17.65 22.47 -35.21
CA TYR A 867 -16.43 22.99 -34.58
C TYR A 867 -15.77 24.07 -35.44
N ARG A 868 -15.24 25.10 -34.79
CA ARG A 868 -14.57 26.23 -35.45
C ARG A 868 -13.17 26.38 -34.87
N PRO A 869 -12.12 25.82 -35.51
CA PRO A 869 -10.80 25.68 -34.90
C PRO A 869 -10.19 27.00 -34.41
N VAL A 870 -10.31 28.08 -35.18
CA VAL A 870 -9.72 29.39 -34.84
C VAL A 870 -10.47 30.06 -33.68
N GLU A 871 -11.80 30.08 -33.74
CA GLU A 871 -12.67 30.67 -32.69
C GLU A 871 -12.51 29.93 -31.35
N TYR A 872 -12.45 28.60 -31.38
CA TYR A 872 -12.16 27.80 -30.19
C TYR A 872 -10.72 27.92 -29.70
N ALA A 873 -9.74 28.10 -30.60
CA ALA A 873 -8.34 28.32 -30.24
C ALA A 873 -8.12 29.63 -29.46
N GLN A 874 -8.89 30.68 -29.78
CA GLN A 874 -8.87 31.94 -29.04
C GLN A 874 -9.51 31.83 -27.65
N GLU A 875 -10.71 31.23 -27.55
CA GLU A 875 -11.55 31.40 -26.35
C GLU A 875 -11.66 30.19 -25.42
N THR A 876 -11.31 28.97 -25.87
CA THR A 876 -11.76 27.74 -25.19
C THR A 876 -10.73 26.62 -25.11
N ILE A 877 -9.98 26.37 -26.19
CA ILE A 877 -9.00 25.26 -26.30
C ILE A 877 -7.77 25.80 -27.02
N HIS A 878 -6.81 26.33 -26.27
CA HIS A 878 -5.59 26.93 -26.82
C HIS A 878 -4.90 26.04 -27.87
N VAL A 879 -4.26 26.68 -28.85
CA VAL A 879 -3.58 26.01 -29.98
C VAL A 879 -2.68 24.87 -29.49
N ALA A 880 -1.80 25.13 -28.51
CA ALA A 880 -0.91 24.11 -27.96
C ALA A 880 -1.64 22.87 -27.42
N THR A 881 -2.79 23.06 -26.73
CA THR A 881 -3.62 21.97 -26.23
C THR A 881 -4.29 21.18 -27.36
N PHE A 882 -4.84 21.87 -28.37
CA PHE A 882 -5.39 21.22 -29.56
C PHE A 882 -4.33 20.40 -30.30
N LEU A 883 -3.13 20.97 -30.47
CA LEU A 883 -2.01 20.29 -31.10
C LEU A 883 -1.60 19.05 -30.31
N SER A 884 -1.38 19.14 -29.00
CA SER A 884 -1.00 17.98 -28.18
C SER A 884 -2.07 16.88 -28.23
N MET A 885 -3.33 17.24 -28.01
CA MET A 885 -4.46 16.30 -28.00
C MET A 885 -4.61 15.56 -29.35
N PHE A 886 -4.54 16.26 -30.48
CA PHE A 886 -4.63 15.63 -31.81
C PHE A 886 -3.28 15.14 -32.37
N THR A 887 -2.20 15.24 -31.59
CA THR A 887 -0.94 14.52 -31.84
C THR A 887 -0.81 13.27 -30.96
N GLY A 888 -1.76 13.03 -30.05
CA GLY A 888 -1.70 11.93 -29.09
C GLY A 888 -0.64 12.13 -28.00
N PHE A 889 -0.19 13.37 -27.76
CA PHE A 889 0.74 13.69 -26.68
C PHE A 889 0.01 14.06 -25.38
N PRO A 890 0.65 13.87 -24.20
CA PRO A 890 0.13 14.39 -22.94
C PRO A 890 -0.05 15.92 -22.95
N PHE A 891 -1.05 16.41 -22.24
CA PHE A 891 -1.32 17.82 -22.00
C PHE A 891 -2.04 18.02 -20.66
N GLU A 892 -1.89 19.19 -20.06
CA GLU A 892 -2.62 19.55 -18.83
C GLU A 892 -4.09 19.87 -19.10
N VAL A 893 -5.00 19.18 -18.41
CA VAL A 893 -6.41 19.56 -18.32
C VAL A 893 -6.62 20.48 -17.12
N GLN A 894 -7.11 21.69 -17.39
CA GLN A 894 -7.50 22.63 -16.35
C GLN A 894 -8.68 22.08 -15.54
N VAL A 895 -8.51 22.03 -14.22
CA VAL A 895 -9.53 21.59 -13.26
C VAL A 895 -9.64 22.57 -12.09
N SER A 896 -10.74 22.47 -11.34
CA SER A 896 -10.95 23.36 -10.18
C SER A 896 -10.04 22.97 -9.02
N GLN A 897 -9.13 23.89 -8.64
CA GLN A 897 -8.15 23.67 -7.57
C GLN A 897 -8.75 23.62 -6.15
N SER A 898 -10.06 23.90 -5.98
CA SER A 898 -10.76 23.66 -4.71
C SER A 898 -11.01 22.18 -4.42
N PHE A 899 -10.84 21.31 -5.43
CA PHE A 899 -11.06 19.86 -5.33
C PHE A 899 -9.84 19.01 -5.73
N ASN A 900 -8.85 19.58 -6.43
CA ASN A 900 -7.64 18.89 -6.90
C ASN A 900 -6.38 19.72 -6.62
N ASP A 901 -5.27 19.08 -6.25
CA ASP A 901 -3.97 19.74 -6.11
C ASP A 901 -3.34 19.93 -7.51
N GLY A 902 -3.67 21.03 -8.19
CA GLY A 902 -3.13 21.40 -9.51
C GLY A 902 -3.99 20.97 -10.71
N ASN A 903 -3.42 21.11 -11.91
CA ASN A 903 -3.98 20.58 -13.15
C ASN A 903 -3.70 19.06 -13.26
N VAL A 904 -4.37 18.38 -14.19
CA VAL A 904 -4.20 16.92 -14.38
C VAL A 904 -3.58 16.65 -15.75
N ASP A 905 -2.44 15.96 -15.78
CA ASP A 905 -1.85 15.43 -17.01
C ASP A 905 -2.79 14.39 -17.64
N PHE A 906 -3.11 14.57 -18.91
CA PHE A 906 -4.01 13.70 -19.65
C PHE A 906 -3.51 13.48 -21.08
N GLN A 907 -3.76 12.29 -21.62
CA GLN A 907 -3.40 11.93 -22.99
C GLN A 907 -4.63 11.31 -23.66
N TRP A 908 -4.97 11.80 -24.86
CA TRP A 908 -6.05 11.22 -25.65
C TRP A 908 -5.48 10.20 -26.66
N ASN A 909 -5.96 8.96 -26.59
CA ASN A 909 -5.50 7.82 -27.41
C ASN A 909 -6.65 7.05 -28.07
N ARG A 910 -7.84 7.66 -28.15
CA ARG A 910 -9.08 7.06 -28.64
C ARG A 910 -9.62 7.79 -29.87
N GLY A 911 -10.67 7.27 -30.49
CA GLY A 911 -11.22 7.83 -31.73
C GLY A 911 -11.73 9.27 -31.61
N ALA A 912 -11.66 10.03 -32.70
CA ALA A 912 -12.15 11.39 -32.81
C ALA A 912 -12.65 11.71 -34.23
N VAL A 913 -13.67 12.56 -34.34
CA VAL A 913 -14.15 13.11 -35.61
C VAL A 913 -14.76 14.49 -35.40
N LEU A 914 -14.55 15.37 -36.37
CA LEU A 914 -14.96 16.77 -36.33
C LEU A 914 -15.86 17.09 -37.53
N THR A 915 -16.79 18.03 -37.38
CA THR A 915 -17.51 18.65 -38.51
C THR A 915 -17.45 20.15 -38.42
N ALA A 916 -17.49 20.86 -39.53
CA ALA A 916 -17.48 22.33 -39.54
C ALA A 916 -18.17 22.96 -40.76
N LYS A 917 -18.64 24.21 -40.62
CA LYS A 917 -18.91 25.07 -41.78
C LYS A 917 -17.58 25.43 -42.47
N GLU A 918 -17.48 25.28 -43.79
CA GLU A 918 -16.24 25.61 -44.54
C GLU A 918 -16.02 27.12 -44.68
N GLU A 919 -17.09 27.90 -44.80
CA GLU A 919 -17.03 29.35 -44.90
C GLU A 919 -16.42 29.96 -43.64
N GLY A 920 -15.29 30.66 -43.80
CA GLY A 920 -14.60 31.34 -42.70
C GLY A 920 -13.77 30.44 -41.79
N LEU A 921 -13.77 29.11 -41.99
CA LEU A 921 -13.20 28.10 -41.08
C LEU A 921 -11.75 28.36 -40.65
N TRP A 922 -10.97 28.97 -41.53
CA TRP A 922 -9.54 29.23 -41.38
C TRP A 922 -9.19 30.72 -41.54
N LYS A 923 -10.14 31.63 -41.36
CA LYS A 923 -9.86 33.08 -41.28
C LYS A 923 -9.19 33.37 -39.92
N PRO A 924 -8.09 34.13 -39.87
CA PRO A 924 -7.51 34.60 -38.61
C PRO A 924 -8.52 35.36 -37.75
N TYR A 925 -8.45 35.16 -36.44
CA TYR A 925 -9.32 35.79 -35.46
C TYR A 925 -8.60 35.91 -34.11
N GLY A 926 -8.70 37.09 -33.48
CA GLY A 926 -8.00 37.37 -32.23
C GLY A 926 -6.48 37.31 -32.36
N GLU A 927 -5.85 36.57 -31.45
CA GLU A 927 -4.41 36.37 -31.34
C GLU A 927 -3.91 35.15 -32.14
N VAL A 928 -4.82 34.36 -32.73
CA VAL A 928 -4.47 33.13 -33.48
C VAL A 928 -3.79 33.49 -34.80
N SER A 929 -2.50 33.22 -34.90
CA SER A 929 -1.67 33.63 -36.03
C SER A 929 -1.92 32.79 -37.29
N GLY A 930 -1.41 33.28 -38.43
CA GLY A 930 -1.39 32.52 -39.68
C GLY A 930 -0.55 31.24 -39.61
N GLU A 931 0.41 31.15 -38.68
CA GLU A 931 1.22 29.96 -38.43
C GLU A 931 0.46 28.94 -37.57
N ASP A 932 -0.22 29.39 -36.52
CA ASP A 932 -1.12 28.55 -35.71
C ASP A 932 -2.16 27.86 -36.61
N ILE A 933 -2.75 28.60 -37.56
CA ILE A 933 -3.72 28.06 -38.52
C ILE A 933 -3.10 26.95 -39.39
N LYS A 934 -1.83 27.07 -39.79
CA LYS A 934 -1.11 25.99 -40.51
C LYS A 934 -0.93 24.77 -39.61
N HIS A 935 -0.56 24.96 -38.34
CA HIS A 935 -0.41 23.86 -37.40
C HIS A 935 -1.74 23.16 -37.06
N LEU A 936 -2.83 23.91 -36.85
CA LEU A 936 -4.18 23.36 -36.65
C LEU A 936 -4.62 22.53 -37.86
N LYS A 937 -4.43 23.04 -39.08
CA LYS A 937 -4.69 22.30 -40.33
C LYS A 937 -3.88 21.01 -40.42
N ALA A 938 -2.62 21.02 -40.01
CA ALA A 938 -1.73 19.86 -40.07
C ALA A 938 -2.08 18.72 -39.08
N ARG A 939 -3.16 18.82 -38.31
CA ARG A 939 -3.68 17.77 -37.41
C ARG A 939 -4.99 17.13 -37.89
N VAL A 940 -5.55 17.63 -38.99
CA VAL A 940 -6.84 17.17 -39.52
C VAL A 940 -6.76 16.75 -40.98
N ASP A 941 -7.55 15.75 -41.35
CA ASP A 941 -7.81 15.40 -42.75
C ASP A 941 -9.14 16.02 -43.18
N ILE A 942 -9.11 16.89 -44.18
CA ILE A 942 -10.26 17.72 -44.56
C ILE A 942 -11.06 17.04 -45.67
N PHE A 943 -12.24 16.54 -45.33
CA PHE A 943 -13.21 15.95 -46.25
C PHE A 943 -14.29 16.96 -46.60
N ARG A 944 -14.57 17.22 -47.89
CA ARG A 944 -15.47 18.30 -48.32
C ARG A 944 -16.83 17.77 -48.77
N CYS A 945 -17.91 18.31 -48.21
CA CYS A 945 -19.27 18.09 -48.68
C CYS A 945 -19.80 19.39 -49.32
N THR A 946 -19.79 19.44 -50.65
CA THR A 946 -20.17 20.62 -51.45
C THR A 946 -21.67 20.66 -51.76
N ALA A 947 -22.31 19.51 -52.00
CA ALA A 947 -23.71 19.43 -52.40
C ALA A 947 -24.66 19.46 -51.20
N LYS A 948 -25.69 20.33 -51.28
CA LYS A 948 -26.79 20.36 -50.31
C LYS A 948 -27.74 19.20 -50.56
N VAL A 949 -28.09 18.46 -49.50
CA VAL A 949 -29.00 17.31 -49.57
C VAL A 949 -30.32 17.69 -48.88
N PRO A 950 -31.47 17.57 -49.57
CA PRO A 950 -32.77 17.92 -48.99
C PRO A 950 -33.22 16.90 -47.93
N SER A 951 -34.15 17.33 -47.06
CA SER A 951 -34.90 16.47 -46.14
C SER A 951 -34.08 15.62 -45.16
N LEU A 952 -32.91 16.10 -44.74
CA LEU A 952 -32.05 15.41 -43.75
C LEU A 952 -32.48 15.57 -42.27
N LYS A 953 -33.44 16.45 -41.98
CA LYS A 953 -33.83 16.79 -40.59
C LYS A 953 -34.48 15.61 -39.85
N ASP A 954 -35.25 14.81 -40.58
CA ASP A 954 -36.08 13.72 -40.05
C ASP A 954 -35.40 12.35 -40.19
N THR A 955 -34.08 12.33 -40.38
CA THR A 955 -33.27 11.11 -40.49
C THR A 955 -32.96 10.54 -39.11
N GLU A 956 -33.50 9.36 -38.79
CA GLU A 956 -33.17 8.62 -37.57
C GLU A 956 -31.72 8.11 -37.61
N THR A 957 -31.03 8.04 -36.45
CA THR A 957 -29.62 7.62 -36.39
C THR A 957 -29.47 6.10 -36.28
N CYS A 958 -28.75 5.47 -37.21
CA CYS A 958 -28.51 4.02 -37.23
C CYS A 958 -27.03 3.67 -37.13
N ALA A 959 -26.60 3.13 -35.98
CA ALA A 959 -25.22 2.70 -35.77
C ALA A 959 -24.83 1.55 -36.70
N ALA A 960 -25.67 0.51 -36.85
CA ALA A 960 -25.37 -0.66 -37.69
C ALA A 960 -24.99 -0.25 -39.11
N CYS A 961 -25.86 0.48 -39.81
CA CYS A 961 -25.60 0.93 -41.18
C CYS A 961 -24.39 1.87 -41.30
N MET A 962 -24.10 2.70 -40.29
CA MET A 962 -22.88 3.50 -40.25
C MET A 962 -21.63 2.61 -40.19
N CYS A 963 -21.65 1.64 -39.27
CA CYS A 963 -20.54 0.71 -39.07
C CYS A 963 -20.32 -0.16 -40.31
N CYS A 964 -21.38 -0.62 -40.98
CA CYS A 964 -21.29 -1.33 -42.26
C CYS A 964 -20.53 -0.51 -43.30
N TRP A 965 -20.97 0.71 -43.63
CA TRP A 965 -20.32 1.45 -44.71
C TRP A 965 -18.87 1.83 -44.40
N ILE A 966 -18.52 2.06 -43.13
CA ILE A 966 -17.13 2.29 -42.70
C ILE A 966 -16.30 1.01 -42.86
N ARG A 967 -16.75 -0.13 -42.31
CA ARG A 967 -16.06 -1.42 -42.41
C ARG A 967 -15.87 -1.83 -43.87
N ASP A 968 -16.95 -1.81 -44.64
CA ASP A 968 -17.01 -2.37 -46.00
C ASP A 968 -16.20 -1.52 -46.98
N ALA A 969 -16.24 -0.19 -46.88
CA ALA A 969 -15.44 0.69 -47.74
C ALA A 969 -13.95 0.65 -47.37
N ALA A 970 -13.60 0.48 -46.09
CA ALA A 970 -12.22 0.30 -45.66
C ALA A 970 -11.65 -1.07 -46.07
N ALA A 971 -12.46 -2.13 -46.06
CA ALA A 971 -12.10 -3.45 -46.55
C ALA A 971 -11.97 -3.49 -48.09
N ALA A 972 -12.87 -2.83 -48.82
CA ALA A 972 -12.81 -2.71 -50.29
C ALA A 972 -11.58 -1.92 -50.77
N HIS A 973 -11.05 -1.01 -49.95
CA HIS A 973 -9.76 -0.37 -50.22
C HIS A 973 -8.58 -1.32 -49.98
N ASP A 974 -8.55 -2.03 -48.85
CA ASP A 974 -7.47 -2.99 -48.58
C ASP A 974 -7.40 -4.09 -49.64
N ALA A 975 -8.56 -4.61 -50.07
CA ALA A 975 -8.66 -5.57 -51.15
C ALA A 975 -8.07 -5.03 -52.47
N ARG A 976 -8.36 -3.77 -52.84
CA ARG A 976 -7.74 -3.14 -54.02
C ARG A 976 -6.25 -2.89 -53.86
N GLN A 977 -5.76 -2.54 -52.67
CA GLN A 977 -4.32 -2.42 -52.45
C GLN A 977 -3.59 -3.76 -52.57
N VAL A 978 -4.18 -4.86 -52.08
CA VAL A 978 -3.63 -6.21 -52.26
C VAL A 978 -3.63 -6.61 -53.74
N LEU A 979 -4.70 -6.31 -54.48
CA LEU A 979 -4.78 -6.54 -55.94
C LEU A 979 -3.88 -5.62 -56.78
N GLN A 980 -3.33 -4.54 -56.19
CA GLN A 980 -2.41 -3.60 -56.83
C GLN A 980 -0.95 -3.79 -56.38
N GLN A 981 -0.68 -4.72 -55.46
CA GLN A 981 0.70 -5.10 -55.16
C GLN A 981 1.22 -6.02 -56.26
N PRO A 982 2.42 -5.76 -56.83
CA PRO A 982 3.03 -6.71 -57.75
C PRO A 982 3.20 -8.04 -57.03
N LEU A 983 2.72 -9.11 -57.65
CA LEU A 983 2.88 -10.46 -57.13
C LEU A 983 4.39 -10.74 -56.98
N LEU A 984 4.80 -11.14 -55.78
CA LEU A 984 6.16 -11.65 -55.58
C LEU A 984 6.30 -12.93 -56.42
N PRO A 985 7.37 -13.09 -57.22
CA PRO A 985 7.55 -14.27 -58.05
C PRO A 985 7.53 -15.52 -57.17
N LEU A 986 6.67 -16.47 -57.53
CA LEU A 986 6.55 -17.76 -56.86
C LEU A 986 7.88 -18.50 -57.01
N GLN A 987 8.68 -18.56 -55.94
CA GLN A 987 9.91 -19.34 -55.92
C GLN A 987 9.59 -20.83 -56.07
N GLY A 988 9.63 -21.30 -57.32
CA GLY A 988 9.36 -22.69 -57.69
C GLY A 988 8.01 -22.91 -58.35
N ALA A 989 7.77 -22.32 -59.53
CA ALA A 989 6.85 -22.91 -60.48
C ALA A 989 7.33 -24.35 -60.82
N PRO A 990 6.48 -25.39 -60.73
CA PRO A 990 6.89 -26.75 -61.01
C PRO A 990 7.32 -26.90 -62.47
N HIS A 991 8.50 -27.48 -62.71
CA HIS A 991 9.00 -27.74 -64.06
C HIS A 991 7.99 -28.58 -64.86
N GLY A 992 7.38 -27.98 -65.88
CA GLY A 992 6.33 -28.60 -66.70
C GLY A 992 4.93 -27.99 -66.57
N ALA A 993 4.75 -26.91 -65.80
CA ALA A 993 3.53 -26.09 -65.90
C ALA A 993 3.43 -25.42 -67.29
N SER A 994 2.22 -25.34 -67.84
CA SER A 994 1.90 -24.61 -69.08
C SER A 994 0.86 -23.53 -68.76
N LEU A 995 0.98 -22.37 -69.41
CA LEU A 995 0.16 -21.19 -69.15
C LEU A 995 -1.23 -21.38 -69.76
N VAL A 996 -2.26 -21.49 -68.91
CA VAL A 996 -3.60 -21.86 -69.38
C VAL A 996 -4.16 -20.79 -70.32
N GLY A 997 -4.62 -21.24 -71.48
CA GLY A 997 -5.17 -20.39 -72.54
C GLY A 997 -4.16 -19.73 -73.47
N PHE A 998 -2.85 -19.82 -73.20
CA PHE A 998 -1.85 -19.11 -74.01
C PHE A 998 -1.69 -19.67 -75.43
N GLY A 999 -1.74 -21.00 -75.60
CA GLY A 999 -1.65 -21.64 -76.91
C GLY A 999 -2.66 -21.08 -77.94
N THR A 1000 -3.89 -20.80 -77.51
CA THR A 1000 -4.94 -20.20 -78.36
C THR A 1000 -4.58 -18.79 -78.85
N ILE A 1001 -3.88 -18.01 -78.01
CA ILE A 1001 -3.38 -16.67 -78.38
C ILE A 1001 -2.14 -16.78 -79.27
N ALA A 1002 -1.22 -17.71 -78.95
CA ALA A 1002 -0.02 -17.96 -79.74
C ALA A 1002 -0.33 -18.42 -81.18
N GLU A 1003 -1.34 -19.29 -81.35
CA GLU A 1003 -1.87 -19.69 -82.66
C GLU A 1003 -2.49 -18.51 -83.42
N ALA A 1004 -3.33 -17.71 -82.75
CA ALA A 1004 -3.99 -16.54 -83.34
C ALA A 1004 -3.00 -15.42 -83.74
N ALA A 1005 -1.91 -15.25 -83.00
CA ALA A 1005 -0.83 -14.30 -83.30
C ALA A 1005 0.26 -14.87 -84.24
N HIS A 1006 0.10 -16.11 -84.71
CA HIS A 1006 1.06 -16.83 -85.55
C HIS A 1006 2.49 -16.83 -84.98
N LEU A 1007 2.63 -17.03 -83.67
CA LEU A 1007 3.93 -17.08 -83.01
C LEU A 1007 4.71 -18.32 -83.47
N SER A 1008 6.02 -18.16 -83.65
CA SER A 1008 6.91 -19.29 -83.88
C SER A 1008 7.10 -20.08 -82.58
N GLU A 1009 7.25 -21.40 -82.67
CA GLU A 1009 7.40 -22.28 -81.49
C GLU A 1009 8.51 -21.84 -80.51
N PRO A 1010 9.68 -21.29 -80.93
CA PRO A 1010 10.64 -20.72 -80.00
C PRO A 1010 10.15 -19.47 -79.27
N ALA A 1011 9.42 -18.58 -79.95
CA ALA A 1011 8.87 -17.36 -79.36
C ALA A 1011 7.70 -17.67 -78.41
N HIS A 1012 6.84 -18.62 -78.78
CA HIS A 1012 5.78 -19.17 -77.94
C HIS A 1012 6.35 -19.67 -76.60
N ARG A 1013 7.32 -20.59 -76.62
CA ARG A 1013 7.92 -21.14 -75.40
C ARG A 1013 8.67 -20.09 -74.56
N ALA A 1014 9.34 -19.13 -75.20
CA ALA A 1014 10.08 -18.10 -74.47
C ALA A 1014 9.14 -17.12 -73.74
N LEU A 1015 8.03 -16.72 -74.37
CA LEU A 1015 6.98 -15.93 -73.73
C LEU A 1015 6.26 -16.71 -72.62
N GLU A 1016 5.93 -17.99 -72.86
CA GLU A 1016 5.29 -18.84 -71.86
C GLU A 1016 6.18 -18.96 -70.61
N ALA A 1017 7.48 -19.18 -70.79
CA ALA A 1017 8.44 -19.28 -69.70
C ALA A 1017 8.60 -17.96 -68.92
N GLU A 1018 8.71 -16.80 -69.60
CA GLU A 1018 8.82 -15.51 -68.91
C GLU A 1018 7.54 -15.15 -68.13
N LEU A 1019 6.36 -15.50 -68.65
CA LEU A 1019 5.08 -15.29 -67.96
C LEU A 1019 4.90 -16.21 -66.74
N LEU A 1020 5.33 -17.47 -66.85
CA LEU A 1020 5.36 -18.40 -65.73
C LEU A 1020 6.37 -17.97 -64.65
N ASP A 1021 7.50 -17.37 -65.03
CA ASP A 1021 8.49 -16.79 -64.10
C ASP A 1021 7.96 -15.53 -63.38
N GLN A 1022 7.14 -14.72 -64.07
CA GLN A 1022 6.33 -13.67 -63.45
C GLN A 1022 5.18 -14.21 -62.57
N GLY A 1023 4.93 -15.52 -62.58
CA GLY A 1023 3.93 -16.19 -61.74
C GLY A 1023 2.51 -16.20 -62.31
N ALA A 1024 2.31 -15.88 -63.60
CA ALA A 1024 1.01 -15.99 -64.26
C ALA A 1024 0.58 -17.46 -64.38
N ILE A 1025 -0.69 -17.77 -64.08
CA ILE A 1025 -1.23 -19.15 -64.17
C ILE A 1025 -2.17 -19.26 -65.37
N HIS A 1026 -2.82 -18.17 -65.75
CA HIS A 1026 -3.69 -18.09 -66.91
C HIS A 1026 -3.45 -16.79 -67.70
N VAL A 1027 -3.07 -16.89 -68.97
CA VAL A 1027 -3.73 -16.12 -70.04
C VAL A 1027 -4.17 -14.66 -69.74
N ALA A 1028 -5.47 -14.59 -69.46
CA ALA A 1028 -6.24 -13.39 -69.13
C ALA A 1028 -5.86 -12.65 -67.82
N GLU A 1029 -4.93 -13.16 -67.02
CA GLU A 1029 -4.39 -12.48 -65.83
C GLU A 1029 -3.31 -11.45 -66.21
N VAL A 1030 -2.73 -11.55 -67.41
CA VAL A 1030 -1.60 -10.75 -67.88
C VAL A 1030 -2.09 -9.43 -68.50
N GLY A 1031 -1.70 -8.30 -67.91
CA GLY A 1031 -2.02 -6.96 -68.39
C GLY A 1031 -1.15 -6.51 -69.57
N ALA A 1032 -1.60 -5.50 -70.31
CA ALA A 1032 -0.88 -4.96 -71.47
C ALA A 1032 0.51 -4.42 -71.14
N ASP A 1033 0.70 -3.90 -69.92
CA ASP A 1033 2.01 -3.43 -69.43
C ASP A 1033 2.94 -4.61 -69.13
N ASP A 1034 2.41 -5.71 -68.56
CA ASP A 1034 3.18 -6.92 -68.25
C ASP A 1034 3.78 -7.53 -69.52
N TRP A 1035 2.98 -7.67 -70.59
CA TRP A 1035 3.44 -8.06 -71.93
C TRP A 1035 4.59 -7.18 -72.42
N GLN A 1036 4.45 -5.86 -72.34
CA GLN A 1036 5.48 -4.91 -72.78
C GLN A 1036 6.76 -4.98 -71.93
N HIS A 1037 6.69 -5.47 -70.70
CA HIS A 1037 7.85 -5.66 -69.83
C HIS A 1037 8.65 -6.93 -70.14
N LEU A 1038 8.05 -7.96 -70.74
CA LEU A 1038 8.75 -9.17 -71.20
C LEU A 1038 9.91 -8.83 -72.17
N VAL A 1039 10.97 -9.63 -72.12
CA VAL A 1039 12.13 -9.54 -73.01
C VAL A 1039 11.79 -10.18 -74.34
N SER A 1040 11.20 -11.38 -74.32
CA SER A 1040 10.78 -12.08 -75.53
C SER A 1040 9.73 -11.32 -76.34
N TRP A 1041 8.82 -10.58 -75.70
CA TRP A 1041 7.82 -9.75 -76.39
C TRP A 1041 8.44 -8.71 -77.31
N LYS A 1042 9.51 -8.05 -76.85
CA LYS A 1042 10.25 -7.04 -77.62
C LYS A 1042 10.95 -7.60 -78.86
N THR A 1043 11.09 -8.93 -78.95
CA THR A 1043 11.66 -9.61 -80.14
C THR A 1043 10.62 -10.02 -81.17
N LEU A 1044 9.32 -9.95 -80.83
CA LEU A 1044 8.24 -10.17 -81.78
C LEU A 1044 8.16 -9.05 -82.83
N ARG A 1045 7.51 -9.34 -83.96
CA ARG A 1045 7.20 -8.33 -84.98
C ARG A 1045 6.02 -7.46 -84.52
N PRO A 1046 5.90 -6.18 -84.95
CA PRO A 1046 4.82 -5.27 -84.52
C PRO A 1046 3.37 -5.65 -84.90
N PHE A 1047 3.15 -6.83 -85.50
CA PHE A 1047 1.83 -7.40 -85.78
C PHE A 1047 1.51 -8.60 -84.87
N ALA A 1048 2.54 -9.14 -84.21
CA ALA A 1048 2.44 -10.21 -83.21
C ALA A 1048 2.60 -9.67 -81.77
N GLN A 1049 3.09 -8.43 -81.63
CA GLN A 1049 2.87 -7.54 -80.49
C GLN A 1049 1.49 -6.88 -80.63
#